data_AF-A0A511Q9L8-F1
#
_entry.id   AF-A0A511Q9L8-F1
#
_cell.length_a   1.000
_cell.length_b   1.000
_cell.length_c   1.000
_cell.angle_alpha   90.00
_cell.angle_beta   90.00
_cell.angle_gamma   90.00
#
_symmetry.space_group_name_H-M   'P 1'
#
loop_
_entity.id
_entity.type
_entity.pdbx_description
1 polymer ?
#
loop_
_entity_poly.entity_id
_entity_poly.type
_entity_poly.pdbx_seq_one_letter_code
_entity_poly.pdbx_strand_id
1 'polypeptide(L)'
;MFEKPVVKTFQYGNHTVTLETGVIARQATAAVMVTMDDTAVFVSVVGKKEAVEGQDFFPLTVNYQERTYAAGKIPGGFFKREGRPSEGETLTARLIDRPIRPLFPDAFKNEVQVIATVVSVNPDVQPDIPTMIGTSAALAISGIPFNGPIGAARVGHIDGQLVLNPSNTELEASKLDLVVAGTESAVLMVESEADNLTEEEMLSAVVFGHDQQQVVIKAINEFKAEVATPAWDWVAPAENTALVTKIAELAETKLVEAYQITEKMARYDRIHEIAGEVNEVLLAEDPEANTKEIHTIFHDLEKTVVRRSIIAGNPRIDGREKDMVRALDVRTGVLPRTHGSSLFTRGETQALVTATLGTQRDAQIIDELTGERKDHFLLHYNFPPYCVGETGFVGSPKRREIGHGKLAKRGIAAVMPSVDEFPYTVRVVSEITESNGSSSMASVCGTSLALMDAGVPIKSSVAGIAMGLVKEGDDFVVLSDILGDEDHLGDMDFKVAGTNTGITALQMDIKIEGITKEIMQIALNQAQGARKHILSVMDEAISGAREDISEFAPRIHMMKISAEKIKDVIGKGGAVIRALTEETGTTIEIEDDGTIKIAATEGAAAKEAIRRIEEITAEVEVGRIYTGKVARLADFGAFVTILPGKDGLVHISQIAETRVEKVSDYLTEGQEVQVKVLEIDRQGRVRLSMKEAVEKPEAASE
;
A
#
# COMPACT_ATOMS: atom_id res chain seq x y z
N MET A 1 -33.99 35.30 -9.14
CA MET A 1 -33.48 35.69 -7.81
C MET A 1 -32.64 34.50 -7.34
N PHE A 2 -31.35 34.67 -7.08
CA PHE A 2 -30.53 33.57 -6.56
C PHE A 2 -31.02 33.24 -5.15
N GLU A 3 -31.31 31.97 -4.87
CA GLU A 3 -31.65 31.52 -3.51
C GLU A 3 -30.47 31.80 -2.58
N LYS A 4 -30.77 32.18 -1.34
CA LYS A 4 -29.72 32.35 -0.33
C LYS A 4 -29.13 30.96 -0.03
N PRO A 5 -27.79 30.82 0.03
CA PRO A 5 -27.20 29.57 0.48
C PRO A 5 -27.65 29.26 1.90
N VAL A 6 -27.87 27.98 2.17
CA VAL A 6 -27.93 27.46 3.55
C VAL A 6 -26.51 27.07 3.93
N VAL A 7 -26.02 27.62 5.04
CA VAL A 7 -24.63 27.46 5.49
C VAL A 7 -24.59 27.01 6.94
N LYS A 8 -23.88 25.93 7.22
CA LYS A 8 -23.62 25.43 8.57
C LYS A 8 -22.13 25.38 8.83
N THR A 9 -21.66 26.17 9.80
CA THR A 9 -20.27 26.16 10.26
C THR A 9 -20.18 25.63 11.69
N PHE A 10 -19.18 24.78 11.95
CA PHE A 10 -18.93 24.20 13.27
C PHE A 10 -17.44 23.90 13.45
N GLN A 11 -17.00 23.81 14.71
CA GLN A 11 -15.63 23.43 15.06
C GLN A 11 -15.51 21.92 15.15
N TYR A 12 -14.45 21.35 14.56
CA TYR A 12 -14.12 19.93 14.65
C TYR A 12 -12.65 19.71 14.98
N GLY A 13 -12.36 19.47 16.26
CA GLY A 13 -10.99 19.52 16.77
C GLY A 13 -10.39 20.91 16.60
N ASN A 14 -9.22 20.98 15.97
CA ASN A 14 -8.54 22.24 15.66
C ASN A 14 -9.07 22.93 14.40
N HIS A 15 -9.93 22.27 13.63
CA HIS A 15 -10.37 22.75 12.31
C HIS A 15 -11.76 23.35 12.34
N THR A 16 -12.00 24.35 11.48
CA THR A 16 -13.35 24.85 11.20
C THR A 16 -13.91 24.16 9.97
N VAL A 17 -15.07 23.52 10.13
CA VAL A 17 -15.79 22.85 9.03
C VAL A 17 -17.00 23.67 8.64
N THR A 18 -17.21 23.87 7.34
CA THR A 18 -18.38 24.55 6.77
C THR A 18 -19.06 23.68 5.72
N LEU A 19 -20.38 23.58 5.81
CA LEU A 19 -21.25 22.93 4.83
C LEU A 19 -22.12 24.00 4.16
N GLU A 20 -22.12 24.06 2.84
CA GLU A 20 -22.93 24.98 2.06
C GLU A 20 -23.75 24.23 1.01
N THR A 21 -25.05 24.59 0.86
CA THR A 21 -25.91 24.09 -0.22
C THR A 21 -26.82 25.19 -0.78
N GLY A 22 -27.51 24.89 -1.88
CA GLY A 22 -28.50 25.77 -2.51
C GLY A 22 -27.97 26.67 -3.63
N VAL A 23 -26.65 26.70 -3.87
CA VAL A 23 -26.03 27.59 -4.89
C VAL A 23 -25.50 26.80 -6.09
N ILE A 24 -24.69 25.77 -5.84
CA ILE A 24 -23.98 24.99 -6.87
C ILE A 24 -24.73 23.70 -7.18
N ALA A 25 -24.78 23.31 -8.46
CA ALA A 25 -25.35 22.05 -8.95
C ALA A 25 -26.78 21.72 -8.48
N ARG A 26 -27.66 22.73 -8.45
CA ARG A 26 -29.08 22.63 -8.04
C ARG A 26 -29.95 21.64 -8.84
N GLN A 27 -29.40 20.96 -9.85
CA GLN A 27 -30.08 19.90 -10.59
C GLN A 27 -29.78 18.49 -10.04
N ALA A 28 -28.73 18.34 -9.22
CA ALA A 28 -28.49 17.09 -8.51
C ALA A 28 -29.63 16.83 -7.50
N THR A 29 -29.82 15.59 -7.07
CA THR A 29 -30.76 15.30 -5.98
C THR A 29 -30.36 16.04 -4.71
N ALA A 30 -29.05 16.14 -4.46
CA ALA A 30 -28.47 17.05 -3.49
C ALA A 30 -27.03 17.39 -3.88
N ALA A 31 -26.54 18.53 -3.40
CA ALA A 31 -25.14 18.90 -3.51
C ALA A 31 -24.70 19.73 -2.29
N VAL A 32 -23.48 19.51 -1.84
CA VAL A 32 -22.87 20.22 -0.70
C VAL A 32 -21.45 20.61 -1.08
N MET A 33 -21.10 21.87 -0.88
CA MET A 33 -19.70 22.29 -0.77
C MET A 33 -19.29 22.13 0.69
N VAL A 34 -18.29 21.30 0.96
CA VAL A 34 -17.69 21.15 2.28
C VAL A 34 -16.31 21.79 2.27
N THR A 35 -16.03 22.59 3.29
CA THR A 35 -14.72 23.22 3.49
C THR A 35 -14.22 22.89 4.89
N MET A 36 -12.94 22.52 5.00
CA MET A 36 -12.23 22.33 6.26
C MET A 36 -10.86 23.01 6.12
N ASP A 37 -10.69 24.15 6.79
CA ASP A 37 -9.50 25.01 6.74
C ASP A 37 -8.87 25.13 5.33
N ASP A 38 -9.62 25.69 4.40
CA ASP A 38 -9.27 25.92 2.98
C ASP A 38 -9.19 24.68 2.06
N THR A 39 -9.20 23.46 2.59
CA THR A 39 -9.51 22.27 1.79
C THR A 39 -11.00 22.24 1.51
N ALA A 40 -11.37 22.40 0.24
CA ALA A 40 -12.76 22.44 -0.21
C ALA A 40 -13.05 21.30 -1.19
N VAL A 41 -14.12 20.57 -0.92
CA VAL A 41 -14.60 19.46 -1.75
C VAL A 41 -16.05 19.73 -2.13
N PHE A 42 -16.33 19.66 -3.42
CA PHE A 42 -17.68 19.73 -3.93
C PHE A 42 -18.24 18.31 -4.06
N VAL A 43 -19.31 18.01 -3.34
CA VAL A 43 -19.95 16.69 -3.34
C VAL A 43 -21.36 16.79 -3.89
N SER A 44 -21.71 15.90 -4.81
CA SER A 44 -23.04 15.80 -5.40
C SER A 44 -23.57 14.36 -5.30
N VAL A 45 -24.88 14.25 -5.14
CA VAL A 45 -25.60 12.99 -5.09
C VAL A 45 -26.74 13.05 -6.08
N VAL A 46 -26.84 12.01 -6.91
CA VAL A 46 -27.97 11.79 -7.81
C VAL A 46 -28.56 10.41 -7.55
N GLY A 47 -29.83 10.38 -7.17
CA GLY A 47 -30.61 9.15 -7.08
C GLY A 47 -31.62 9.09 -8.22
N LYS A 48 -31.63 7.99 -8.97
CA LYS A 48 -32.68 7.73 -9.96
C LYS A 48 -33.98 7.35 -9.25
N LYS A 49 -35.09 8.00 -9.59
CA LYS A 49 -36.40 7.77 -8.92
C LYS A 49 -37.01 6.41 -9.21
N GLU A 50 -36.71 5.85 -10.38
CA GLU A 50 -37.16 4.53 -10.80
C GLU A 50 -36.02 3.52 -10.67
N ALA A 51 -36.27 2.42 -9.98
CA ALA A 51 -35.38 1.27 -9.99
C ALA A 51 -35.50 0.53 -11.34
N VAL A 52 -34.41 -0.09 -11.78
CA VAL A 52 -34.43 -0.94 -12.97
C VAL A 52 -35.11 -2.27 -12.61
N GLU A 53 -36.13 -2.65 -13.37
CA GLU A 53 -36.83 -3.91 -13.15
C GLU A 53 -35.88 -5.10 -13.28
N GLY A 54 -35.95 -6.03 -12.33
CA GLY A 54 -35.09 -7.23 -12.31
C GLY A 54 -33.64 -6.98 -11.88
N GLN A 55 -33.31 -5.79 -11.38
CA GLN A 55 -32.03 -5.46 -10.75
C GLN A 55 -31.88 -6.21 -9.42
N ASP A 56 -30.81 -6.98 -9.27
CA ASP A 56 -30.52 -7.85 -8.12
C ASP A 56 -29.61 -7.19 -7.07
N PHE A 57 -28.71 -6.30 -7.48
CA PHE A 57 -27.82 -5.56 -6.59
C PHE A 57 -28.19 -4.08 -6.44
N PHE A 58 -27.84 -3.46 -5.30
CA PHE A 58 -27.98 -2.02 -5.11
C PHE A 58 -26.88 -1.26 -5.88
N PRO A 59 -27.21 -0.50 -6.94
CA PRO A 59 -26.23 0.16 -7.79
C PRO A 59 -25.79 1.50 -7.18
N LEU A 60 -24.94 1.41 -6.16
CA LEU A 60 -24.22 2.55 -5.59
C LEU A 60 -22.85 2.69 -6.25
N THR A 61 -22.63 3.85 -6.89
CA THR A 61 -21.33 4.24 -7.44
C THR A 61 -20.81 5.48 -6.74
N VAL A 62 -19.60 5.38 -6.19
CA VAL A 62 -18.87 6.52 -5.62
C VAL A 62 -17.67 6.86 -6.49
N ASN A 63 -17.59 8.11 -6.92
CA ASN A 63 -16.46 8.68 -7.61
C ASN A 63 -15.86 9.79 -6.74
N TYR A 64 -14.58 9.66 -6.42
CA TYR A 64 -13.78 10.75 -5.83
C TYR A 64 -12.74 11.16 -6.86
N GLN A 65 -12.59 12.47 -7.05
CA GLN A 65 -11.76 13.06 -8.09
C GLN A 65 -10.95 14.22 -7.53
N GLU A 66 -9.66 14.21 -7.81
CA GLU A 66 -8.73 15.28 -7.49
C GLU A 66 -8.46 16.11 -8.73
N ARG A 67 -8.63 17.42 -8.62
CA ARG A 67 -8.31 18.35 -9.70
C ARG A 67 -7.01 19.04 -9.38
N THR A 68 -6.03 19.00 -10.27
CA THR A 68 -4.69 19.54 -9.97
C THR A 68 -4.72 21.05 -9.74
N TYR A 69 -5.72 21.74 -10.30
CA TYR A 69 -5.96 23.16 -10.02
C TYR A 69 -6.28 23.42 -8.54
N ALA A 70 -6.78 22.44 -7.80
CA ALA A 70 -7.06 22.58 -6.36
C ALA A 70 -5.79 22.88 -5.56
N ALA A 71 -4.62 22.47 -6.06
CA ALA A 71 -3.31 22.83 -5.55
C ALA A 71 -2.56 23.85 -6.43
N GLY A 72 -3.26 24.51 -7.38
CA GLY A 72 -2.65 25.47 -8.29
C GLY A 72 -1.68 24.87 -9.32
N LYS A 73 -1.78 23.56 -9.60
CA LYS A 73 -0.86 22.84 -10.50
C LYS A 73 -1.51 22.49 -11.85
N ILE A 74 -0.69 22.43 -12.89
CA ILE A 74 -1.04 21.83 -14.19
C ILE A 74 -0.56 20.36 -14.15
N PRO A 75 -1.37 19.37 -14.60
CA PRO A 75 -0.99 17.95 -14.52
C PRO A 75 0.36 17.65 -15.21
N GLY A 76 1.18 16.78 -14.62
CA GLY A 76 2.50 16.43 -15.13
C GLY A 76 2.47 15.71 -16.49
N GLY A 77 1.43 14.92 -16.75
CA GLY A 77 1.30 14.07 -17.94
C GLY A 77 1.34 14.81 -19.29
N PHE A 78 1.58 14.06 -20.38
CA PHE A 78 1.75 14.61 -21.74
C PHE A 78 0.58 15.51 -22.18
N PHE A 79 -0.66 15.12 -21.86
CA PHE A 79 -1.87 15.83 -22.26
C PHE A 79 -2.20 17.05 -21.39
N LYS A 80 -1.48 17.28 -20.27
CA LYS A 80 -1.76 18.37 -19.31
C LYS A 80 -3.22 18.41 -18.84
N ARG A 81 -3.80 17.23 -18.63
CA ARG A 81 -5.18 16.99 -18.19
C ARG A 81 -5.23 15.77 -17.28
N GLU A 82 -6.11 15.77 -16.29
CA GLU A 82 -6.34 14.58 -15.45
C GLU A 82 -6.87 13.41 -16.30
N GLY A 83 -6.33 12.22 -16.06
CA GLY A 83 -6.56 11.03 -16.87
C GLY A 83 -7.42 9.98 -16.15
N ARG A 84 -6.94 8.73 -16.17
CA ARG A 84 -7.52 7.65 -15.38
C ARG A 84 -7.41 7.96 -13.89
N PRO A 85 -8.33 7.47 -13.05
CA PRO A 85 -8.23 7.63 -11.60
C PRO A 85 -6.89 7.11 -11.07
N SER A 86 -6.30 7.86 -10.15
CA SER A 86 -5.12 7.45 -9.39
C SER A 86 -5.47 6.35 -8.38
N GLU A 87 -4.44 5.74 -7.80
CA GLU A 87 -4.63 4.81 -6.67
C GLU A 87 -5.29 5.51 -5.49
N GLY A 88 -4.81 6.70 -5.13
CA GLY A 88 -5.39 7.53 -4.06
C GLY A 88 -6.88 7.83 -4.32
N GLU A 89 -7.23 8.22 -5.55
CA GLU A 89 -8.62 8.51 -5.89
C GLU A 89 -9.53 7.28 -5.75
N THR A 90 -9.01 6.12 -6.19
CA THR A 90 -9.73 4.84 -6.10
C THR A 90 -9.90 4.38 -4.65
N LEU A 91 -8.87 4.54 -3.83
CA LEU A 91 -8.88 4.18 -2.41
C LEU A 91 -9.84 5.09 -1.62
N THR A 92 -9.80 6.40 -1.82
CA THR A 92 -10.71 7.35 -1.16
C THR A 92 -12.16 7.08 -1.58
N ALA A 93 -12.42 6.79 -2.87
CA ALA A 93 -13.76 6.38 -3.30
C ALA A 93 -14.25 5.12 -2.59
N ARG A 94 -13.37 4.14 -2.29
CA ARG A 94 -13.73 2.96 -1.48
C ARG A 94 -13.93 3.30 -0.01
N LEU A 95 -13.10 4.17 0.54
CA LEU A 95 -13.19 4.65 1.92
C LEU A 95 -14.54 5.32 2.20
N ILE A 96 -15.09 6.05 1.21
CA ILE A 96 -16.42 6.66 1.28
C ILE A 96 -17.55 5.63 1.08
N ASP A 97 -17.43 4.72 0.11
CA ASP A 97 -18.45 3.72 -0.27
C ASP A 97 -18.77 2.77 0.90
N ARG A 98 -17.73 2.26 1.58
CA ARG A 98 -17.84 1.25 2.65
C ARG A 98 -18.81 1.64 3.78
N PRO A 99 -18.69 2.81 4.44
CA PRO A 99 -19.59 3.17 5.53
C PRO A 99 -20.98 3.62 5.08
N ILE A 100 -21.17 4.12 3.85
CA ILE A 100 -22.51 4.58 3.41
C ILE A 100 -23.37 3.45 2.84
N ARG A 101 -22.77 2.43 2.23
CA ARG A 101 -23.47 1.31 1.60
C ARG A 101 -24.45 0.56 2.54
N PRO A 102 -24.07 0.17 3.77
CA PRO A 102 -24.98 -0.56 4.67
C PRO A 102 -26.13 0.30 5.22
N LEU A 103 -26.10 1.62 5.01
CA LEU A 103 -27.13 2.52 5.51
C LEU A 103 -28.28 2.74 4.52
N PHE A 104 -28.21 2.19 3.31
CA PHE A 104 -29.37 2.13 2.43
C PHE A 104 -30.23 0.94 2.83
N PRO A 105 -31.58 1.06 2.84
CA PRO A 105 -32.45 -0.07 3.14
C PRO A 105 -32.19 -1.25 2.21
N ASP A 106 -32.26 -2.49 2.70
CA ASP A 106 -31.88 -3.70 1.93
C ASP A 106 -32.63 -3.86 0.60
N ALA A 107 -33.91 -3.48 0.58
CA ALA A 107 -34.75 -3.53 -0.61
C ALA A 107 -34.58 -2.34 -1.56
N PHE A 108 -33.74 -1.37 -1.23
CA PHE A 108 -33.50 -0.18 -2.05
C PHE A 108 -32.55 -0.50 -3.20
N LYS A 109 -33.08 -0.57 -4.43
CA LYS A 109 -32.33 -0.93 -5.65
C LYS A 109 -32.26 0.20 -6.69
N ASN A 110 -32.65 1.41 -6.30
CA ASN A 110 -32.51 2.59 -7.13
C ASN A 110 -31.03 2.92 -7.34
N GLU A 111 -30.67 3.33 -8.55
CA GLU A 111 -29.30 3.75 -8.86
C GLU A 111 -28.96 5.05 -8.11
N VAL A 112 -27.84 5.03 -7.39
CA VAL A 112 -27.32 6.18 -6.65
C VAL A 112 -25.88 6.43 -7.07
N GLN A 113 -25.60 7.66 -7.50
CA GLN A 113 -24.25 8.11 -7.80
C GLN A 113 -23.83 9.24 -6.86
N VAL A 114 -22.67 9.07 -6.23
CA VAL A 114 -21.97 10.10 -5.47
C VAL A 114 -20.75 10.53 -6.26
N ILE A 115 -20.62 11.83 -6.51
CA ILE A 115 -19.42 12.41 -7.13
C ILE A 115 -18.86 13.47 -6.18
N ALA A 116 -17.67 13.21 -5.67
CA ALA A 116 -16.87 14.14 -4.87
C ALA A 116 -15.70 14.66 -5.72
N THR A 117 -15.59 15.98 -5.84
CA THR A 117 -14.53 16.66 -6.58
C THR A 117 -13.80 17.61 -5.65
N VAL A 118 -12.50 17.39 -5.46
CA VAL A 118 -11.64 18.29 -4.71
C VAL A 118 -11.38 19.54 -5.55
N VAL A 119 -11.73 20.71 -5.02
CA VAL A 119 -11.68 22.00 -5.75
C VAL A 119 -10.71 23.00 -5.15
N SER A 120 -10.31 22.83 -3.90
CA SER A 120 -9.21 23.56 -3.23
C SER A 120 -8.57 22.63 -2.22
N VAL A 121 -7.24 22.68 -2.06
CA VAL A 121 -6.51 21.91 -1.06
C VAL A 121 -5.56 22.78 -0.28
N ASN A 122 -5.75 22.77 1.04
CA ASN A 122 -4.71 23.07 1.99
C ASN A 122 -3.80 21.83 2.13
N PRO A 123 -2.49 21.93 1.85
CA PRO A 123 -1.58 20.79 1.92
C PRO A 123 -1.52 20.08 3.28
N ASP A 124 -1.91 20.75 4.37
CA ASP A 124 -1.92 20.15 5.71
C ASP A 124 -3.24 19.43 6.03
N VAL A 125 -4.32 19.64 5.27
CA VAL A 125 -5.63 19.01 5.53
C VAL A 125 -5.97 18.04 4.41
N GLN A 126 -5.86 16.74 4.70
CA GLN A 126 -6.21 15.69 3.74
C GLN A 126 -7.69 15.79 3.32
N PRO A 127 -8.01 15.67 2.02
CA PRO A 127 -9.37 15.88 1.55
C PRO A 127 -10.35 14.73 1.84
N ASP A 128 -9.86 13.57 2.27
CA ASP A 128 -10.69 12.38 2.46
C ASP A 128 -11.73 12.55 3.59
N ILE A 129 -11.33 13.02 4.77
CA ILE A 129 -12.25 13.32 5.88
C ILE A 129 -13.32 14.35 5.49
N PRO A 130 -12.99 15.57 5.00
CA PRO A 130 -14.02 16.50 4.57
C PRO A 130 -14.89 15.92 3.46
N THR A 131 -14.35 15.12 2.54
CA THR A 131 -15.17 14.44 1.52
C THR A 131 -16.20 13.49 2.13
N MET A 132 -15.82 12.68 3.11
CA MET A 132 -16.75 11.76 3.78
C MET A 132 -17.86 12.54 4.49
N ILE A 133 -17.50 13.65 5.16
CA ILE A 133 -18.45 14.57 5.80
C ILE A 133 -19.41 15.19 4.76
N GLY A 134 -18.88 15.70 3.64
CA GLY A 134 -19.68 16.28 2.56
C GLY A 134 -20.61 15.27 1.89
N THR A 135 -20.17 14.03 1.74
CA THR A 135 -20.98 12.93 1.21
C THR A 135 -22.14 12.60 2.14
N SER A 136 -21.86 12.48 3.44
CA SER A 136 -22.86 12.27 4.48
C SER A 136 -23.89 13.39 4.49
N ALA A 137 -23.44 14.65 4.44
CA ALA A 137 -24.32 15.82 4.39
C ALA A 137 -25.19 15.84 3.11
N ALA A 138 -24.60 15.59 1.94
CA ALA A 138 -25.33 15.57 0.67
C ALA A 138 -26.38 14.45 0.64
N LEU A 139 -26.05 13.24 1.12
CA LEU A 139 -27.03 12.15 1.26
C LEU A 139 -28.14 12.52 2.24
N ALA A 140 -27.80 13.08 3.40
CA ALA A 140 -28.75 13.46 4.44
C ALA A 140 -29.79 14.48 3.96
N ILE A 141 -29.40 15.43 3.09
CA ILE A 141 -30.32 16.45 2.54
C ILE A 141 -30.99 16.05 1.22
N SER A 142 -30.67 14.88 0.65
CA SER A 142 -31.20 14.42 -0.64
C SER A 142 -32.65 13.91 -0.60
N GLY A 143 -33.12 13.55 0.60
CA GLY A 143 -34.38 12.84 0.81
C GLY A 143 -34.36 11.37 0.36
N ILE A 144 -33.27 10.85 -0.23
CA ILE A 144 -33.12 9.44 -0.56
C ILE A 144 -33.22 8.60 0.74
N PRO A 145 -33.83 7.41 0.71
CA PRO A 145 -33.82 6.49 1.85
C PRO A 145 -32.38 6.18 2.28
N PHE A 146 -31.96 6.71 3.42
CA PHE A 146 -30.61 6.62 3.94
C PHE A 146 -30.62 6.76 5.46
N ASN A 147 -30.17 5.73 6.16
CA ASN A 147 -30.15 5.60 7.63
C ASN A 147 -28.91 6.28 8.25
N GLY A 148 -28.46 7.38 7.68
CA GLY A 148 -27.41 8.23 8.25
C GLY A 148 -27.98 9.42 9.04
N PRO A 149 -27.16 10.46 9.29
CA PRO A 149 -25.84 10.69 8.72
C PRO A 149 -24.73 9.87 9.36
N ILE A 150 -23.60 9.78 8.67
CA ILE A 150 -22.32 9.31 9.24
C ILE A 150 -21.42 10.47 9.61
N GLY A 151 -20.55 10.25 10.60
CA GLY A 151 -19.34 11.04 10.81
C GLY A 151 -18.13 10.36 10.16
N ALA A 152 -16.99 11.05 10.21
CA ALA A 152 -15.69 10.47 9.91
C ALA A 152 -14.60 11.22 10.68
N ALA A 153 -13.62 10.49 11.19
CA ALA A 153 -12.46 11.00 11.90
C ALA A 153 -11.19 10.31 11.41
N ARG A 154 -10.09 11.07 11.30
CA ARG A 154 -8.74 10.51 11.32
C ARG A 154 -8.15 10.63 12.72
N VAL A 155 -7.45 9.61 13.19
CA VAL A 155 -6.83 9.56 14.51
C VAL A 155 -5.35 9.25 14.36
N GLY A 156 -4.51 10.13 14.90
CA GLY A 156 -3.08 9.92 15.05
C GLY A 156 -2.69 9.52 16.46
N HIS A 157 -1.48 8.98 16.64
CA HIS A 157 -0.90 8.66 17.93
C HIS A 157 0.50 9.26 18.03
N ILE A 158 0.60 10.43 18.67
CA ILE A 158 1.80 11.27 18.76
C ILE A 158 2.15 11.47 20.23
N ASP A 159 3.41 11.22 20.62
CA ASP A 159 3.90 11.39 21.99
C ASP A 159 3.03 10.73 23.09
N GLY A 160 2.43 9.56 22.77
CA GLY A 160 1.56 8.83 23.70
C GLY A 160 0.13 9.35 23.78
N GLN A 161 -0.28 10.27 22.90
CA GLN A 161 -1.60 10.88 22.88
C GLN A 161 -2.32 10.65 21.55
N LEU A 162 -3.64 10.46 21.64
CA LEU A 162 -4.49 10.40 20.47
C LEU A 162 -4.81 11.82 19.98
N VAL A 163 -4.56 12.07 18.69
CA VAL A 163 -4.77 13.37 18.05
C VAL A 163 -5.85 13.23 17.00
N LEU A 164 -6.84 14.14 17.02
CA LEU A 164 -7.95 14.16 16.07
C LEU A 164 -7.57 14.95 14.82
N ASN A 165 -7.81 14.35 13.65
CA ASN A 165 -7.53 14.91 12.32
C ASN A 165 -6.15 15.57 12.25
N PRO A 166 -5.07 14.84 12.57
CA PRO A 166 -3.71 15.38 12.49
C PRO A 166 -3.44 15.88 11.07
N SER A 167 -2.70 16.98 10.98
CA SER A 167 -2.17 17.48 9.72
C SER A 167 -1.21 16.47 9.07
N ASN A 168 -0.94 16.64 7.78
CA ASN A 168 0.07 15.82 7.09
C ASN A 168 1.44 15.90 7.77
N THR A 169 1.82 17.09 8.24
CA THR A 169 3.06 17.30 8.99
C THR A 169 3.05 16.56 10.34
N GLU A 170 1.93 16.55 11.07
CA GLU A 170 1.82 15.81 12.33
C GLU A 170 1.80 14.29 12.13
N LEU A 171 1.25 13.80 11.02
CA LEU A 171 1.23 12.37 10.69
C LEU A 171 2.61 11.78 10.48
N GLU A 172 3.59 12.55 10.02
CA GLU A 172 4.99 12.10 9.89
C GLU A 172 5.59 11.68 11.23
N ALA A 173 5.15 12.29 12.34
CA ALA A 173 5.57 11.96 13.70
C ALA A 173 4.63 10.94 14.39
N SER A 174 3.58 10.49 13.70
CA SER A 174 2.52 9.66 14.26
C SER A 174 2.84 8.18 14.11
N LYS A 175 2.54 7.39 15.15
CA LYS A 175 2.59 5.92 15.09
C LYS A 175 1.31 5.29 14.54
N LEU A 176 0.32 6.11 14.19
CA LEU A 176 -0.99 5.67 13.75
C LEU A 176 -1.53 6.63 12.68
N ASP A 177 -2.03 6.07 11.59
CA ASP A 177 -2.97 6.72 10.68
C ASP A 177 -4.22 5.83 10.64
N LEU A 178 -5.23 6.21 11.42
CA LEU A 178 -6.49 5.48 11.52
C LEU A 178 -7.63 6.36 11.04
N VAL A 179 -8.39 5.89 10.06
CA VAL A 179 -9.67 6.48 9.68
C VAL A 179 -10.80 5.63 10.23
N VAL A 180 -11.76 6.27 10.88
CA VAL A 180 -12.98 5.66 11.40
C VAL A 180 -14.20 6.45 10.95
N ALA A 181 -15.25 5.74 10.53
CA ALA A 181 -16.55 6.32 10.20
C ALA A 181 -17.67 5.51 10.83
N GLY A 182 -18.70 6.19 11.30
CA GLY A 182 -19.82 5.58 12.00
C GLY A 182 -21.04 6.49 12.08
N THR A 183 -22.13 5.93 12.59
CA THR A 183 -23.34 6.66 12.98
C THR A 183 -23.25 7.11 14.44
N GLU A 184 -24.33 7.67 14.96
CA GLU A 184 -24.46 8.00 16.38
C GLU A 184 -24.29 6.76 17.27
N SER A 185 -24.83 5.62 16.85
CA SER A 185 -24.91 4.41 17.65
C SER A 185 -23.73 3.45 17.46
N ALA A 186 -23.07 3.46 16.29
CA ALA A 186 -22.10 2.42 15.95
C ALA A 186 -20.99 2.89 15.01
N VAL A 187 -19.83 2.25 15.13
CA VAL A 187 -18.78 2.29 14.10
C VAL A 187 -19.21 1.42 12.92
N LEU A 188 -18.99 1.90 11.70
CA LEU A 188 -19.32 1.18 10.47
C LEU A 188 -18.08 0.72 9.71
N MET A 189 -17.03 1.54 9.74
CA MET A 189 -15.82 1.28 8.97
C MET A 189 -14.59 1.78 9.73
N VAL A 190 -13.54 0.95 9.73
CA VAL A 190 -12.19 1.30 10.18
C VAL A 190 -11.21 0.93 9.08
N GLU A 191 -10.22 1.79 8.87
CA GLU A 191 -9.08 1.57 7.99
C GLU A 191 -7.84 2.19 8.65
N SER A 192 -6.81 1.40 8.94
CA SER A 192 -5.63 1.94 9.61
C SER A 192 -4.30 1.31 9.18
N GLU A 193 -3.25 2.11 9.39
CA GLU A 193 -1.84 1.77 9.35
C GLU A 193 -1.21 2.19 10.67
N ALA A 194 -0.42 1.31 11.29
CA ALA A 194 0.12 1.51 12.63
C ALA A 194 1.57 1.01 12.74
N ASP A 195 2.38 1.65 13.57
CA ASP A 195 3.71 1.17 13.95
C ASP A 195 3.64 0.31 15.21
N ASN A 196 3.21 -0.94 15.04
CA ASN A 196 3.21 -1.99 16.05
C ASN A 196 2.48 -1.62 17.36
N LEU A 197 1.32 -0.96 17.26
CA LEU A 197 0.50 -0.62 18.43
C LEU A 197 -0.28 -1.83 18.96
N THR A 198 -0.53 -1.88 20.26
CA THR A 198 -1.28 -2.96 20.90
C THR A 198 -2.76 -2.96 20.52
N GLU A 199 -3.45 -4.09 20.71
CA GLU A 199 -4.90 -4.20 20.52
C GLU A 199 -5.68 -3.15 21.33
N GLU A 200 -5.23 -2.83 22.55
CA GLU A 200 -5.87 -1.85 23.44
C GLU A 200 -5.68 -0.40 22.94
N GLU A 201 -4.48 -0.06 22.47
CA GLU A 201 -4.20 1.26 21.87
C GLU A 201 -5.02 1.46 20.60
N MET A 202 -5.09 0.44 19.74
CA MET A 202 -5.89 0.47 18.51
C MET A 202 -7.39 0.63 18.82
N LEU A 203 -7.92 -0.13 19.77
CA LEU A 203 -9.33 0.00 20.17
C LEU A 203 -9.63 1.38 20.77
N SER A 204 -8.72 1.89 21.60
CA SER A 204 -8.85 3.23 22.19
C SER A 204 -8.88 4.31 21.12
N ALA A 205 -8.09 4.18 20.05
CA ALA A 205 -8.11 5.08 18.91
C ALA A 205 -9.44 5.03 18.13
N VAL A 206 -10.00 3.84 17.90
CA VAL A 206 -11.32 3.67 17.25
C VAL A 206 -12.41 4.36 18.06
N VAL A 207 -12.47 4.11 19.37
CA VAL A 207 -13.45 4.71 20.28
C VAL A 207 -13.30 6.23 20.32
N PHE A 208 -12.07 6.73 20.46
CA PHE A 208 -11.79 8.17 20.43
C PHE A 208 -12.30 8.82 19.14
N GLY A 209 -12.01 8.24 17.96
CA GLY A 209 -12.51 8.78 16.70
C GLY A 209 -14.03 8.69 16.55
N HIS A 210 -14.66 7.65 17.10
CA HIS A 210 -16.13 7.52 17.17
C HIS A 210 -16.79 8.57 18.07
N ASP A 211 -16.19 8.86 19.22
CA ASP A 211 -16.68 9.91 20.13
C ASP A 211 -16.51 11.30 19.51
N GLN A 212 -15.36 11.57 18.90
CA GLN A 212 -15.07 12.89 18.33
C GLN A 212 -15.96 13.21 17.12
N GLN A 213 -16.25 12.23 16.25
CA GLN A 213 -17.06 12.47 15.05
C GLN A 213 -18.54 12.78 15.35
N GLN A 214 -19.02 12.59 16.59
CA GLN A 214 -20.40 12.91 16.97
C GLN A 214 -20.74 14.40 16.77
N VAL A 215 -19.75 15.29 16.88
CA VAL A 215 -19.92 16.72 16.59
C VAL A 215 -20.33 16.94 15.12
N VAL A 216 -19.76 16.18 14.20
CA VAL A 216 -20.08 16.22 12.77
C VAL A 216 -21.51 15.73 12.53
N ILE A 217 -21.87 14.57 13.09
CA ILE A 217 -23.20 13.95 12.94
C ILE A 217 -24.29 14.93 13.40
N LYS A 218 -24.09 15.55 14.59
CA LYS A 218 -24.98 16.58 15.12
C LYS A 218 -25.10 17.76 14.16
N ALA A 219 -23.99 18.28 13.65
CA ALA A 219 -24.00 19.41 12.72
C ALA A 219 -24.73 19.08 11.40
N ILE A 220 -24.56 17.87 10.85
CA ILE A 220 -25.26 17.42 9.65
C ILE A 220 -26.77 17.28 9.91
N ASN A 221 -27.18 16.75 11.07
CA ASN A 221 -28.59 16.67 11.44
C ASN A 221 -29.24 18.05 11.55
N GLU A 222 -28.55 19.02 12.18
CA GLU A 222 -29.00 20.41 12.24
C GLU A 222 -29.08 21.05 10.84
N PHE A 223 -28.09 20.79 9.97
CA PHE A 223 -28.08 21.25 8.59
C PHE A 223 -29.23 20.65 7.76
N LYS A 224 -29.49 19.35 7.90
CA LYS A 224 -30.63 18.66 7.26
C LYS A 224 -31.97 19.26 7.70
N ALA A 225 -32.13 19.55 8.99
CA ALA A 225 -33.34 20.15 9.51
C ALA A 225 -33.59 21.56 8.96
N GLU A 226 -32.52 22.34 8.70
CA GLU A 226 -32.61 23.68 8.11
C GLU A 226 -32.96 23.64 6.61
N VAL A 227 -32.35 22.72 5.86
CA VAL A 227 -32.64 22.52 4.43
C VAL A 227 -34.05 21.95 4.21
N ALA A 228 -34.51 21.08 5.11
CA ALA A 228 -35.87 20.55 5.16
C ALA A 228 -36.37 19.88 3.87
N THR A 229 -35.49 19.22 3.10
CA THR A 229 -35.87 18.47 1.91
C THR A 229 -36.85 17.34 2.28
N PRO A 230 -38.00 17.21 1.60
CA PRO A 230 -38.91 16.09 1.82
C PRO A 230 -38.23 14.74 1.55
N ALA A 231 -38.45 13.78 2.44
CA ALA A 231 -38.08 12.39 2.18
C ALA A 231 -38.80 11.88 0.93
N TRP A 232 -38.16 10.96 0.21
CA TRP A 232 -38.79 10.26 -0.89
C TRP A 232 -39.96 9.44 -0.35
N ASP A 233 -41.07 9.46 -1.07
CA ASP A 233 -42.19 8.53 -0.84
C ASP A 233 -41.80 7.15 -1.38
N TRP A 234 -40.91 6.49 -0.65
CA TRP A 234 -40.43 5.14 -0.96
C TRP A 234 -40.85 4.21 0.17
N VAL A 235 -41.42 3.07 -0.21
CA VAL A 235 -41.82 2.01 0.70
C VAL A 235 -41.16 0.73 0.23
N ALA A 236 -40.65 -0.06 1.17
CA ALA A 236 -40.11 -1.37 0.84
C ALA A 236 -41.22 -2.25 0.19
N PRO A 237 -40.87 -3.09 -0.80
CA PRO A 237 -41.78 -4.09 -1.32
C PRO A 237 -42.34 -4.97 -0.19
N ALA A 238 -43.61 -5.36 -0.30
CA ALA A 238 -44.21 -6.28 0.66
C ALA A 238 -43.54 -7.66 0.55
N GLU A 239 -43.17 -8.22 1.69
CA GLU A 239 -42.59 -9.56 1.76
C GLU A 239 -43.65 -10.63 1.48
N ASN A 240 -43.33 -11.58 0.60
CA ASN A 240 -44.18 -12.71 0.29
C ASN A 240 -44.02 -13.83 1.34
N THR A 241 -44.61 -13.62 2.52
CA THR A 241 -44.48 -14.53 3.67
C THR A 241 -44.94 -15.96 3.38
N ALA A 242 -45.91 -16.13 2.47
CA ALA A 242 -46.36 -17.45 2.03
C ALA A 242 -45.26 -18.19 1.25
N LEU A 243 -44.59 -17.49 0.32
CA LEU A 243 -43.47 -18.04 -0.44
C LEU A 243 -42.27 -18.34 0.46
N VAL A 244 -41.96 -17.45 1.41
CA VAL A 244 -40.90 -17.66 2.43
C VAL A 244 -41.15 -18.96 3.21
N THR A 245 -42.36 -19.13 3.73
CA THR A 245 -42.73 -20.34 4.49
C THR A 245 -42.60 -21.59 3.64
N LYS A 246 -43.09 -21.55 2.39
CA LYS A 246 -43.04 -22.68 1.46
C LYS A 246 -41.60 -23.06 1.10
N ILE A 247 -40.72 -22.09 0.84
CA ILE A 247 -39.30 -22.35 0.55
C ILE A 247 -38.62 -22.99 1.76
N ALA A 248 -38.89 -22.50 2.98
CA ALA A 248 -38.37 -23.10 4.20
C ALA A 248 -38.79 -24.57 4.33
N GLU A 249 -40.07 -24.90 4.12
CA GLU A 249 -40.58 -26.28 4.16
C GLU A 249 -39.89 -27.21 3.15
N LEU A 250 -39.54 -26.71 1.97
CA LEU A 250 -38.92 -27.51 0.90
C LEU A 250 -37.41 -27.68 1.07
N ALA A 251 -36.73 -26.67 1.63
CA ALA A 251 -35.29 -26.55 1.57
C ALA A 251 -34.57 -26.61 2.92
N GLU A 252 -35.16 -26.16 4.03
CA GLU A 252 -34.44 -25.91 5.28
C GLU A 252 -33.67 -27.14 5.77
N THR A 253 -34.32 -28.32 5.83
CA THR A 253 -33.64 -29.56 6.25
C THR A 253 -32.52 -29.96 5.29
N LYS A 254 -32.74 -29.84 3.98
CA LYS A 254 -31.72 -30.18 2.97
C LYS A 254 -30.54 -29.21 3.02
N LEU A 255 -30.78 -27.94 3.30
CA LEU A 255 -29.76 -26.92 3.48
C LEU A 255 -28.93 -27.19 4.74
N VAL A 256 -29.58 -27.55 5.86
CA VAL A 256 -28.87 -27.97 7.08
C VAL A 256 -27.91 -29.13 6.79
N GLU A 257 -28.34 -30.13 6.02
CA GLU A 257 -27.47 -31.25 5.60
C GLU A 257 -26.38 -30.81 4.62
N ALA A 258 -26.69 -29.95 3.64
CA ALA A 258 -25.72 -29.47 2.66
C ALA A 258 -24.62 -28.64 3.30
N TYR A 259 -24.94 -27.81 4.29
CA TYR A 259 -23.96 -27.01 5.03
C TYR A 259 -23.09 -27.82 6.01
N GLN A 260 -23.33 -29.13 6.15
CA GLN A 260 -22.41 -30.06 6.81
C GLN A 260 -21.32 -30.60 5.87
N ILE A 261 -21.42 -30.35 4.56
CA ILE A 261 -20.40 -30.72 3.58
C ILE A 261 -19.21 -29.75 3.71
N THR A 262 -18.05 -30.28 4.09
CA THR A 262 -16.84 -29.47 4.33
C THR A 262 -16.23 -28.88 3.05
N GLU A 263 -16.13 -29.68 1.99
CA GLU A 263 -15.49 -29.27 0.73
C GLU A 263 -16.37 -28.26 -0.02
N LYS A 264 -15.77 -27.13 -0.43
CA LYS A 264 -16.51 -25.96 -0.93
C LYS A 264 -17.30 -26.25 -2.19
N MET A 265 -16.67 -26.87 -3.20
CA MET A 265 -17.30 -27.11 -4.49
C MET A 265 -18.43 -28.12 -4.38
N ALA A 266 -18.23 -29.23 -3.67
CA ALA A 266 -19.28 -30.21 -3.41
C ALA A 266 -20.45 -29.62 -2.62
N ARG A 267 -20.19 -28.72 -1.66
CA ARG A 267 -21.24 -27.98 -0.95
C ARG A 267 -22.03 -27.10 -1.92
N TYR A 268 -21.35 -26.33 -2.75
CA TYR A 268 -22.00 -25.44 -3.73
C TYR A 268 -22.81 -26.21 -4.76
N ASP A 269 -22.29 -27.32 -5.27
CA ASP A 269 -23.03 -28.21 -6.18
C ASP A 269 -24.31 -28.72 -5.53
N ARG A 270 -24.24 -29.17 -4.27
CA ARG A 270 -25.43 -29.62 -3.53
C ARG A 270 -26.44 -28.50 -3.28
N ILE A 271 -25.98 -27.30 -2.94
CA ILE A 271 -26.86 -26.14 -2.76
C ILE A 271 -27.55 -25.76 -4.08
N HIS A 272 -26.82 -25.78 -5.20
CA HIS A 272 -27.39 -25.56 -6.53
C HIS A 272 -28.42 -26.62 -6.92
N GLU A 273 -28.19 -27.90 -6.60
CA GLU A 273 -29.19 -28.95 -6.78
C GLU A 273 -30.46 -28.66 -5.98
N ILE A 274 -30.33 -28.31 -4.70
CA ILE A 274 -31.48 -28.00 -3.83
C ILE A 274 -32.24 -26.78 -4.38
N ALA A 275 -31.53 -25.73 -4.79
CA ALA A 275 -32.14 -24.55 -5.40
C ALA A 275 -32.87 -24.91 -6.72
N GLY A 276 -32.31 -25.82 -7.52
CA GLY A 276 -32.96 -26.38 -8.71
C GLY A 276 -34.26 -27.12 -8.38
N GLU A 277 -34.22 -28.03 -7.40
CA GLU A 277 -35.38 -28.79 -6.92
C GLU A 277 -36.49 -27.86 -6.41
N VAL A 278 -36.14 -26.81 -5.64
CA VAL A 278 -37.08 -25.81 -5.14
C VAL A 278 -37.73 -25.05 -6.30
N ASN A 279 -36.94 -24.59 -7.27
CA ASN A 279 -37.44 -23.91 -8.45
C ASN A 279 -38.39 -24.82 -9.26
N GLU A 280 -38.03 -26.09 -9.48
CA GLU A 280 -38.89 -27.04 -10.22
C GLU A 280 -40.24 -27.24 -9.54
N VAL A 281 -40.26 -27.43 -8.21
CA VAL A 281 -41.51 -27.61 -7.45
C VAL A 281 -42.38 -26.36 -7.51
N LEU A 282 -41.80 -25.18 -7.30
CA LEU A 282 -42.55 -23.92 -7.29
C LEU A 282 -43.07 -23.55 -8.69
N LEU A 283 -42.29 -23.77 -9.74
CA LEU A 283 -42.72 -23.52 -11.12
C LEU A 283 -43.75 -24.53 -11.62
N ALA A 284 -43.78 -25.74 -11.04
CA ALA A 284 -44.84 -26.70 -11.32
C ALA A 284 -46.17 -26.31 -10.65
N GLU A 285 -46.13 -25.66 -9.47
CA GLU A 285 -47.31 -25.12 -8.78
C GLU A 285 -47.79 -23.80 -9.42
N ASP A 286 -46.85 -22.91 -9.79
CA ASP A 286 -47.10 -21.62 -10.43
C ASP A 286 -46.05 -21.34 -11.54
N PRO A 287 -46.38 -21.58 -12.82
CA PRO A 287 -45.47 -21.33 -13.94
C PRO A 287 -45.03 -19.88 -14.12
N GLU A 288 -45.75 -18.92 -13.54
CA GLU A 288 -45.46 -17.47 -13.62
C GLU A 288 -44.68 -16.97 -12.38
N ALA A 289 -44.28 -17.88 -11.47
CA ALA A 289 -43.55 -17.51 -10.27
C ALA A 289 -42.21 -16.81 -10.60
N ASN A 290 -41.91 -15.75 -9.85
CA ASN A 290 -40.70 -14.97 -10.05
C ASN A 290 -39.46 -15.72 -9.53
N THR A 291 -38.71 -16.35 -10.43
CA THR A 291 -37.50 -17.12 -10.10
C THR A 291 -36.43 -16.30 -9.38
N LYS A 292 -36.36 -14.99 -9.61
CA LYS A 292 -35.42 -14.11 -8.88
C LYS A 292 -35.83 -13.94 -7.42
N GLU A 293 -37.12 -13.77 -7.17
CA GLU A 293 -37.66 -13.69 -5.81
C GLU A 293 -37.43 -15.00 -5.05
N ILE A 294 -37.67 -16.14 -5.71
CA ILE A 294 -37.36 -17.47 -5.17
C ILE A 294 -35.89 -17.58 -4.78
N HIS A 295 -34.98 -17.17 -5.68
CA HIS A 295 -33.54 -17.20 -5.42
C HIS A 295 -33.15 -16.30 -4.24
N THR A 296 -33.69 -15.08 -4.14
CA THR A 296 -33.42 -14.18 -3.01
C THR A 296 -33.87 -14.79 -1.69
N ILE A 297 -35.10 -15.31 -1.62
CA ILE A 297 -35.65 -15.92 -0.40
C ILE A 297 -34.86 -17.18 -0.02
N PHE A 298 -34.47 -17.99 -1.00
CA PHE A 298 -33.63 -19.16 -0.77
C PHE A 298 -32.28 -18.78 -0.16
N HIS A 299 -31.63 -17.76 -0.72
CA HIS A 299 -30.37 -17.23 -0.21
C HIS A 299 -30.50 -16.66 1.23
N ASP A 300 -31.60 -15.97 1.54
CA ASP A 300 -31.85 -15.48 2.90
C ASP A 300 -32.07 -16.64 3.89
N LEU A 301 -32.70 -17.73 3.45
CA LEU A 301 -32.81 -18.95 4.24
C LEU A 301 -31.44 -19.60 4.48
N GLU A 302 -30.55 -19.64 3.50
CA GLU A 302 -29.17 -20.09 3.69
C GLU A 302 -28.47 -19.29 4.80
N LYS A 303 -28.60 -17.96 4.75
CA LYS A 303 -28.09 -17.05 5.78
C LYS A 303 -28.63 -17.43 7.15
N THR A 304 -29.93 -17.62 7.30
CA THR A 304 -30.56 -17.99 8.58
C THR A 304 -30.06 -19.35 9.10
N VAL A 305 -29.96 -20.37 8.23
CA VAL A 305 -29.52 -21.72 8.61
C VAL A 305 -28.09 -21.70 9.16
N VAL A 306 -27.16 -21.06 8.44
CA VAL A 306 -25.75 -20.98 8.84
C VAL A 306 -25.59 -20.23 10.16
N ARG A 307 -26.25 -19.07 10.29
CA ARG A 307 -26.16 -18.22 11.49
C ARG A 307 -26.72 -18.90 12.73
N ARG A 308 -27.91 -19.52 12.62
CA ARG A 308 -28.53 -20.26 13.72
C ARG A 308 -27.63 -21.39 14.20
N SER A 309 -26.98 -22.10 13.28
CA SER A 309 -26.04 -23.18 13.62
C SER A 309 -24.83 -22.66 14.42
N ILE A 310 -24.23 -21.55 13.97
CA ILE A 310 -23.08 -20.91 14.62
C ILE A 310 -23.45 -20.41 16.02
N ILE A 311 -24.57 -19.71 16.16
CA ILE A 311 -25.06 -19.19 17.46
C ILE A 311 -25.38 -20.35 18.42
N ALA A 312 -25.93 -21.46 17.92
CA ALA A 312 -26.20 -22.66 18.72
C ALA A 312 -24.93 -23.39 19.21
N GLY A 313 -23.74 -22.99 18.76
CA GLY A 313 -22.47 -23.60 19.14
C GLY A 313 -22.18 -24.93 18.43
N ASN A 314 -22.84 -25.18 17.29
CA ASN A 314 -22.46 -26.31 16.43
C ASN A 314 -21.14 -26.00 15.70
N PRO A 315 -20.45 -27.04 15.18
CA PRO A 315 -19.31 -26.85 14.30
C PRO A 315 -19.67 -25.96 13.10
N ARG A 316 -18.70 -25.16 12.64
CA ARG A 316 -18.81 -24.30 11.46
C ARG A 316 -18.99 -25.13 10.19
N ILE A 317 -19.24 -24.46 9.06
CA ILE A 317 -19.51 -25.10 7.76
C ILE A 317 -18.39 -26.03 7.27
N ASP A 318 -17.16 -25.83 7.74
CA ASP A 318 -16.01 -26.70 7.47
C ASP A 318 -15.61 -27.60 8.66
N GLY A 319 -16.48 -27.71 9.66
CA GLY A 319 -16.30 -28.55 10.85
C GLY A 319 -15.42 -27.96 11.94
N ARG A 320 -14.90 -26.74 11.78
CA ARG A 320 -14.08 -26.06 12.79
C ARG A 320 -14.90 -25.49 13.94
N GLU A 321 -14.24 -25.32 15.08
CA GLU A 321 -14.72 -24.45 16.16
C GLU A 321 -14.49 -22.97 15.81
N LYS A 322 -15.13 -22.09 16.59
CA LYS A 322 -15.12 -20.63 16.37
C LYS A 322 -13.73 -20.00 16.40
N ASP A 323 -12.77 -20.55 17.13
CA ASP A 323 -11.44 -20.00 17.33
C ASP A 323 -10.33 -20.67 16.49
N MET A 324 -10.67 -21.77 15.80
CA MET A 324 -9.71 -22.54 15.00
C MET A 324 -9.32 -21.86 13.68
N VAL A 325 -8.02 -21.81 13.41
CA VAL A 325 -7.43 -21.41 12.11
C VAL A 325 -7.36 -22.64 11.20
N ARG A 326 -7.56 -22.46 9.89
CA ARG A 326 -7.43 -23.56 8.90
C ARG A 326 -5.99 -24.05 8.81
N ALA A 327 -5.82 -25.25 8.24
CA ALA A 327 -4.51 -25.82 7.98
C ALA A 327 -3.62 -24.85 7.18
N LEU A 328 -2.35 -24.75 7.59
CA LEU A 328 -1.34 -23.88 7.00
C LEU A 328 -0.28 -24.75 6.28
N ASP A 329 0.05 -24.39 5.04
CA ASP A 329 1.21 -24.89 4.30
C ASP A 329 2.02 -23.68 3.82
N VAL A 330 3.29 -23.64 4.22
CA VAL A 330 4.17 -22.50 4.00
C VAL A 330 5.42 -22.98 3.27
N ARG A 331 5.72 -22.34 2.13
CA ARG A 331 6.92 -22.63 1.33
C ARG A 331 7.61 -21.34 0.94
N THR A 332 8.93 -21.36 0.90
CA THR A 332 9.80 -20.27 0.42
C THR A 332 10.68 -20.76 -0.72
N GLY A 333 11.24 -19.85 -1.53
CA GLY A 333 12.11 -20.21 -2.66
C GLY A 333 11.43 -21.08 -3.73
N VAL A 334 10.10 -20.93 -3.89
CA VAL A 334 9.28 -21.76 -4.79
C VAL A 334 9.54 -21.48 -6.27
N LEU A 335 10.00 -20.28 -6.63
CA LEU A 335 10.31 -19.89 -8.01
C LEU A 335 11.85 -19.78 -8.20
N PRO A 336 12.45 -20.49 -9.17
CA PRO A 336 13.92 -20.61 -9.27
C PRO A 336 14.70 -19.32 -9.60
N ARG A 337 14.05 -18.32 -10.21
CA ARG A 337 14.72 -17.13 -10.79
C ARG A 337 14.34 -15.82 -10.13
N THR A 338 13.33 -15.83 -9.27
CA THR A 338 12.89 -14.63 -8.55
C THR A 338 13.86 -14.30 -7.42
N HIS A 339 13.93 -13.04 -6.99
CA HIS A 339 14.86 -12.68 -5.91
C HIS A 339 14.40 -13.27 -4.57
N GLY A 340 13.09 -13.29 -4.32
CA GLY A 340 12.49 -14.12 -3.28
C GLY A 340 11.06 -14.50 -3.66
N SER A 341 10.61 -15.65 -3.18
CA SER A 341 9.26 -16.14 -3.45
C SER A 341 8.72 -16.95 -2.29
N SER A 342 7.40 -16.94 -2.14
CA SER A 342 6.71 -17.78 -1.18
C SER A 342 5.41 -18.31 -1.77
N LEU A 343 4.99 -19.48 -1.30
CA LEU A 343 3.63 -19.99 -1.47
C LEU A 343 3.04 -20.16 -0.09
N PHE A 344 2.12 -19.27 0.28
CA PHE A 344 1.39 -19.34 1.53
C PHE A 344 -0.01 -19.86 1.26
N THR A 345 -0.35 -20.99 1.89
CA THR A 345 -1.67 -21.63 1.77
C THR A 345 -2.30 -21.72 3.16
N ARG A 346 -3.55 -21.28 3.28
CA ARG A 346 -4.38 -21.40 4.48
C ARG A 346 -5.75 -21.95 4.11
N GLY A 347 -5.97 -23.23 4.36
CA GLY A 347 -7.10 -23.97 3.79
C GLY A 347 -7.12 -23.82 2.26
N GLU A 348 -8.25 -23.37 1.70
CA GLU A 348 -8.44 -23.11 0.27
C GLU A 348 -8.20 -21.63 -0.10
N THR A 349 -7.33 -20.94 0.64
CA THR A 349 -6.85 -19.60 0.28
C THR A 349 -5.33 -19.67 0.09
N GLN A 350 -4.87 -19.41 -1.13
CA GLN A 350 -3.47 -19.53 -1.50
C GLN A 350 -2.97 -18.28 -2.22
N ALA A 351 -1.80 -17.81 -1.82
CA ALA A 351 -1.11 -16.70 -2.42
C ALA A 351 0.32 -17.11 -2.82
N LEU A 352 0.63 -17.01 -4.12
CA LEU A 352 1.99 -17.06 -4.64
C LEU A 352 2.53 -15.63 -4.62
N VAL A 353 3.49 -15.36 -3.73
CA VAL A 353 4.04 -14.02 -3.54
C VAL A 353 5.48 -13.97 -3.99
N THR A 354 5.85 -12.94 -4.74
CA THR A 354 7.20 -12.73 -5.27
C THR A 354 7.73 -11.37 -4.87
N ALA A 355 8.96 -11.33 -4.35
CA ALA A 355 9.71 -10.11 -4.08
C ALA A 355 10.79 -9.90 -5.15
N THR A 356 10.89 -8.68 -5.67
CA THR A 356 11.87 -8.23 -6.65
C THR A 356 12.58 -7.00 -6.12
N LEU A 357 13.92 -7.04 -6.15
CA LEU A 357 14.81 -5.96 -5.73
C LEU A 357 15.27 -5.17 -6.95
N GLY A 358 15.15 -3.84 -6.87
CA GLY A 358 15.58 -2.89 -7.89
C GLY A 358 16.42 -1.77 -7.29
N THR A 359 16.95 -0.94 -8.16
CA THR A 359 17.73 0.26 -7.81
C THR A 359 16.84 1.40 -7.34
N GLN A 360 17.40 2.52 -6.90
CA GLN A 360 16.61 3.68 -6.50
C GLN A 360 15.86 4.32 -7.69
N ARG A 361 16.35 4.12 -8.92
CA ARG A 361 15.64 4.53 -10.16
C ARG A 361 14.34 3.77 -10.41
N ASP A 362 14.20 2.57 -9.86
CA ASP A 362 12.99 1.75 -10.01
C ASP A 362 11.87 2.19 -9.05
N ALA A 363 12.15 3.14 -8.16
CA ALA A 363 11.16 3.70 -7.24
C ALA A 363 10.00 4.35 -8.01
N GLN A 364 8.79 4.13 -7.53
CA GLN A 364 7.60 4.72 -8.15
C GLN A 364 7.51 6.19 -7.78
N ILE A 365 7.46 7.06 -8.79
CA ILE A 365 7.13 8.47 -8.60
C ILE A 365 5.61 8.60 -8.57
N ILE A 366 5.07 9.06 -7.45
CA ILE A 366 3.65 9.32 -7.26
C ILE A 366 3.46 10.84 -7.29
N ASP A 367 2.79 11.30 -8.34
CA ASP A 367 2.37 12.69 -8.51
C ASP A 367 1.03 12.89 -7.80
N GLU A 368 1.08 13.32 -6.54
CA GLU A 368 -0.09 13.62 -5.71
C GLU A 368 -0.43 15.11 -5.76
N LEU A 369 -1.65 15.45 -5.37
CA LEU A 369 -2.14 16.83 -5.42
C LEU A 369 -1.24 17.79 -4.61
N THR A 370 -0.79 17.37 -3.42
CA THR A 370 0.04 18.16 -2.51
C THR A 370 1.54 18.10 -2.82
N GLY A 371 2.02 17.13 -3.58
CA GLY A 371 3.45 16.98 -3.87
C GLY A 371 3.80 15.74 -4.66
N GLU A 372 5.04 15.66 -5.11
CA GLU A 372 5.60 14.44 -5.66
C GLU A 372 6.27 13.65 -4.53
N ARG A 373 6.00 12.35 -4.42
CA ARG A 373 6.73 11.46 -3.51
C ARG A 373 7.27 10.25 -4.26
N LYS A 374 8.40 9.73 -3.77
CA LYS A 374 8.99 8.48 -4.25
C LYS A 374 8.64 7.35 -3.31
N ASP A 375 8.10 6.28 -3.87
CA ASP A 375 7.73 5.08 -3.14
C ASP A 375 8.70 3.95 -3.47
N HIS A 376 9.46 3.54 -2.46
CA HIS A 376 10.45 2.49 -2.57
C HIS A 376 9.90 1.10 -2.26
N PHE A 377 8.67 0.99 -1.74
CA PHE A 377 8.05 -0.29 -1.41
C PHE A 377 6.74 -0.46 -2.17
N LEU A 378 6.78 -1.15 -3.30
CA LEU A 378 5.61 -1.38 -4.15
C LEU A 378 4.98 -2.72 -3.78
N LEU A 379 3.66 -2.77 -3.59
CA LEU A 379 2.94 -4.02 -3.40
C LEU A 379 1.75 -4.07 -4.36
N HIS A 380 1.79 -5.01 -5.29
CA HIS A 380 0.70 -5.26 -6.22
C HIS A 380 -0.02 -6.54 -5.84
N TYR A 381 -1.34 -6.54 -6.04
CA TYR A 381 -2.21 -7.64 -5.70
C TYR A 381 -3.10 -7.93 -6.90
N ASN A 382 -3.17 -9.21 -7.28
CA ASN A 382 -3.92 -9.67 -8.45
C ASN A 382 -4.91 -10.77 -8.02
N PHE A 383 -6.15 -10.67 -8.50
CA PHE A 383 -7.22 -11.62 -8.21
C PHE A 383 -7.79 -12.19 -9.50
N PRO A 384 -7.10 -13.16 -10.12
CA PRO A 384 -7.55 -13.76 -11.37
C PRO A 384 -8.81 -14.61 -11.16
N PRO A 385 -9.71 -14.70 -12.15
CA PRO A 385 -11.02 -15.35 -11.96
C PRO A 385 -10.92 -16.85 -11.65
N TYR A 386 -9.85 -17.51 -12.09
CA TYR A 386 -9.64 -18.94 -11.80
C TYR A 386 -9.46 -19.24 -10.31
N CYS A 387 -9.07 -18.26 -9.48
CA CYS A 387 -8.83 -18.52 -8.05
C CYS A 387 -10.12 -18.78 -7.26
N VAL A 388 -11.27 -18.46 -7.86
CA VAL A 388 -12.61 -18.79 -7.35
C VAL A 388 -13.35 -19.79 -8.26
N GLY A 389 -12.66 -20.37 -9.25
CA GLY A 389 -13.26 -21.32 -10.19
C GLY A 389 -14.14 -20.69 -11.28
N GLU A 390 -14.05 -19.37 -11.49
CA GLU A 390 -14.88 -18.64 -12.45
C GLU A 390 -14.10 -18.27 -13.74
N THR A 391 -14.84 -17.84 -14.76
CA THR A 391 -14.27 -17.18 -15.95
C THR A 391 -14.56 -15.67 -15.88
N GLY A 392 -13.66 -14.85 -16.42
CA GLY A 392 -13.85 -13.40 -16.39
C GLY A 392 -12.81 -12.66 -17.21
N PHE A 393 -13.06 -11.37 -17.42
CA PHE A 393 -12.10 -10.52 -18.12
C PHE A 393 -10.84 -10.31 -17.28
N VAL A 394 -9.67 -10.63 -17.85
CA VAL A 394 -8.36 -10.41 -17.24
C VAL A 394 -7.73 -9.18 -17.88
N GLY A 395 -7.33 -8.21 -17.04
CA GLY A 395 -6.81 -6.94 -17.53
C GLY A 395 -6.31 -6.03 -16.40
N SER A 396 -6.69 -4.76 -16.44
CA SER A 396 -6.29 -3.80 -15.41
C SER A 396 -6.91 -4.13 -14.05
N PRO A 397 -6.17 -3.90 -12.94
CA PRO A 397 -6.69 -4.14 -11.59
C PRO A 397 -7.98 -3.38 -11.31
N LYS A 398 -8.95 -4.06 -10.70
CA LYS A 398 -10.21 -3.52 -10.21
C LYS A 398 -10.00 -2.75 -8.90
N ARG A 399 -11.02 -1.96 -8.52
CA ARG A 399 -11.05 -1.22 -7.24
C ARG A 399 -10.69 -2.12 -6.03
N ARG A 400 -11.21 -3.36 -5.99
CA ARG A 400 -10.97 -4.29 -4.87
C ARG A 400 -9.52 -4.77 -4.80
N GLU A 401 -8.92 -5.08 -5.95
CA GLU A 401 -7.52 -5.52 -6.03
C GLU A 401 -6.56 -4.43 -5.55
N ILE A 402 -6.80 -3.18 -5.97
CA ILE A 402 -6.06 -2.01 -5.48
C ILE A 402 -6.23 -1.85 -3.96
N GLY A 403 -7.46 -1.94 -3.45
CA GLY A 403 -7.74 -1.84 -2.01
C GLY A 403 -7.07 -2.94 -1.18
N HIS A 404 -7.11 -4.20 -1.64
CA HIS A 404 -6.45 -5.32 -0.96
C HIS A 404 -4.93 -5.20 -1.01
N GLY A 405 -4.35 -4.76 -2.14
CA GLY A 405 -2.92 -4.48 -2.27
C GLY A 405 -2.48 -3.39 -1.29
N LYS A 406 -3.24 -2.29 -1.19
CA LYS A 406 -2.95 -1.23 -0.22
C LYS A 406 -3.05 -1.71 1.22
N LEU A 407 -4.07 -2.49 1.57
CA LEU A 407 -4.20 -3.08 2.91
C LEU A 407 -3.00 -3.98 3.25
N ALA A 408 -2.59 -4.85 2.32
CA ALA A 408 -1.43 -5.71 2.53
C ALA A 408 -0.14 -4.89 2.67
N LYS A 409 0.00 -3.81 1.89
CA LYS A 409 1.14 -2.89 1.97
C LYS A 409 1.22 -2.22 3.34
N ARG A 410 0.10 -1.69 3.85
CA ARG A 410 -0.02 -1.11 5.20
C ARG A 410 0.39 -2.12 6.27
N GLY A 411 -0.05 -3.38 6.12
CA GLY A 411 0.32 -4.46 7.02
C GLY A 411 1.83 -4.70 7.12
N ILE A 412 2.61 -4.39 6.08
CA ILE A 412 4.05 -4.66 6.03
C ILE A 412 4.90 -3.40 6.27
N ALA A 413 4.38 -2.21 5.96
CA ALA A 413 5.16 -0.96 5.95
C ALA A 413 5.94 -0.70 7.25
N ALA A 414 5.34 -0.96 8.42
CA ALA A 414 5.97 -0.73 9.72
C ALA A 414 7.26 -1.57 9.96
N VAL A 415 7.35 -2.76 9.35
CA VAL A 415 8.51 -3.65 9.49
C VAL A 415 9.53 -3.52 8.37
N MET A 416 9.28 -2.68 7.36
CA MET A 416 10.25 -2.45 6.30
C MET A 416 11.51 -1.75 6.86
N PRO A 417 12.71 -2.13 6.37
CA PRO A 417 13.93 -1.39 6.66
C PRO A 417 13.88 -0.01 6.01
N SER A 418 14.66 0.92 6.54
CA SER A 418 14.89 2.21 5.90
C SER A 418 15.70 2.06 4.61
N VAL A 419 15.63 3.08 3.74
CA VAL A 419 16.44 3.12 2.50
C VAL A 419 17.94 3.16 2.80
N ASP A 420 18.33 3.69 3.96
CA ASP A 420 19.74 3.72 4.38
C ASP A 420 20.23 2.33 4.84
N GLU A 421 19.37 1.55 5.50
CA GLU A 421 19.69 0.18 5.93
C GLU A 421 19.65 -0.82 4.77
N PHE A 422 18.70 -0.63 3.84
CA PHE A 422 18.51 -1.51 2.70
C PHE A 422 18.23 -0.68 1.44
N PRO A 423 19.27 -0.29 0.67
CA PRO A 423 19.19 0.71 -0.40
C PRO A 423 18.56 0.18 -1.69
N TYR A 424 17.50 -0.63 -1.59
CA TYR A 424 16.78 -1.23 -2.70
C TYR A 424 15.36 -0.70 -2.77
N THR A 425 14.88 -0.50 -3.98
CA THR A 425 13.45 -0.47 -4.23
C THR A 425 12.94 -1.90 -4.21
N VAL A 426 11.88 -2.18 -3.45
CA VAL A 426 11.31 -3.51 -3.31
C VAL A 426 9.93 -3.53 -3.95
N ARG A 427 9.76 -4.39 -4.96
CA ARG A 427 8.46 -4.68 -5.57
C ARG A 427 7.99 -6.06 -5.15
N VAL A 428 6.83 -6.12 -4.53
CA VAL A 428 6.13 -7.34 -4.20
C VAL A 428 4.91 -7.50 -5.11
N VAL A 429 4.67 -8.71 -5.57
CA VAL A 429 3.43 -9.09 -6.26
C VAL A 429 2.84 -10.30 -5.56
N SER A 430 1.57 -10.19 -5.17
CA SER A 430 0.78 -11.30 -4.66
C SER A 430 -0.21 -11.75 -5.74
N GLU A 431 0.01 -12.98 -6.24
CA GLU A 431 -0.89 -13.66 -7.16
C GLU A 431 -1.78 -14.61 -6.36
N ILE A 432 -3.08 -14.33 -6.30
CA ILE A 432 -4.02 -15.22 -5.62
C ILE A 432 -4.33 -16.40 -6.52
N THR A 433 -3.98 -17.60 -6.07
CA THR A 433 -4.17 -18.85 -6.82
C THR A 433 -5.42 -19.61 -6.39
N GLU A 434 -5.82 -19.48 -5.12
CA GLU A 434 -7.06 -20.03 -4.56
C GLU A 434 -7.68 -19.02 -3.57
N SER A 435 -9.00 -18.92 -3.51
CA SER A 435 -9.68 -18.05 -2.55
C SER A 435 -10.98 -18.66 -2.02
N ASN A 436 -10.96 -19.00 -0.73
CA ASN A 436 -12.16 -19.29 0.07
C ASN A 436 -12.09 -18.60 1.44
N GLY A 437 -11.66 -17.34 1.44
CA GLY A 437 -11.41 -16.57 2.66
C GLY A 437 -10.52 -15.38 2.34
N SER A 438 -9.95 -14.75 3.37
CA SER A 438 -9.17 -13.52 3.17
C SER A 438 -7.81 -13.75 2.51
N SER A 439 -7.81 -13.59 1.19
CA SER A 439 -6.61 -13.58 0.35
C SER A 439 -5.75 -12.32 0.53
N SER A 440 -6.32 -11.21 1.02
CA SER A 440 -5.53 -10.03 1.43
C SER A 440 -4.63 -10.35 2.63
N MET A 441 -5.12 -11.09 3.62
CA MET A 441 -4.32 -11.52 4.76
C MET A 441 -3.32 -12.62 4.40
N ALA A 442 -3.68 -13.53 3.50
CA ALA A 442 -2.72 -14.47 2.90
C ALA A 442 -1.58 -13.73 2.17
N SER A 443 -1.89 -12.61 1.52
CA SER A 443 -0.88 -11.77 0.85
C SER A 443 0.07 -11.10 1.84
N VAL A 444 -0.40 -10.67 3.01
CA VAL A 444 0.48 -10.16 4.09
C VAL A 444 1.45 -11.25 4.53
N CYS A 445 0.95 -12.44 4.86
CA CYS A 445 1.78 -13.56 5.29
C CYS A 445 2.81 -13.95 4.21
N GLY A 446 2.34 -14.13 2.97
CA GLY A 446 3.20 -14.46 1.83
C GLY A 446 4.23 -13.36 1.53
N THR A 447 3.87 -12.08 1.71
CA THR A 447 4.81 -10.96 1.55
C THR A 447 5.90 -11.00 2.60
N SER A 448 5.56 -11.19 3.87
CA SER A 448 6.54 -11.34 4.96
C SER A 448 7.57 -12.43 4.63
N LEU A 449 7.10 -13.58 4.15
CA LEU A 449 7.94 -14.72 3.77
C LEU A 449 8.80 -14.43 2.54
N ALA A 450 8.22 -13.86 1.48
CA ALA A 450 8.93 -13.57 0.24
C ALA A 450 9.99 -12.48 0.40
N LEU A 451 9.76 -11.50 1.29
CA LEU A 451 10.74 -10.48 1.66
C LEU A 451 11.93 -11.11 2.39
N MET A 452 11.67 -11.97 3.39
CA MET A 452 12.74 -12.68 4.10
C MET A 452 13.52 -13.62 3.17
N ASP A 453 12.82 -14.33 2.27
CA ASP A 453 13.43 -15.19 1.26
C ASP A 453 14.29 -14.39 0.26
N ALA A 454 13.94 -13.13 -0.02
CA ALA A 454 14.72 -12.23 -0.86
C ALA A 454 15.94 -11.60 -0.15
N GLY A 455 16.13 -11.86 1.15
CA GLY A 455 17.18 -11.25 1.96
C GLY A 455 16.88 -9.80 2.37
N VAL A 456 15.61 -9.37 2.33
CA VAL A 456 15.20 -8.06 2.85
C VAL A 456 15.19 -8.12 4.38
N PRO A 457 15.97 -7.27 5.08
CA PRO A 457 16.08 -7.31 6.54
C PRO A 457 14.88 -6.64 7.20
N ILE A 458 13.69 -7.23 7.05
CA ILE A 458 12.48 -6.76 7.74
C ILE A 458 12.65 -6.91 9.26
N LYS A 459 12.14 -5.95 10.03
CA LYS A 459 12.32 -5.88 11.49
C LYS A 459 11.72 -7.09 12.22
N SER A 460 10.63 -7.65 11.69
CA SER A 460 9.93 -8.81 12.25
C SER A 460 9.00 -9.43 11.22
N SER A 461 8.69 -10.73 11.38
CA SER A 461 7.62 -11.40 10.64
C SER A 461 6.26 -10.74 10.90
N VAL A 462 5.43 -10.63 9.87
CA VAL A 462 4.06 -10.11 9.98
C VAL A 462 3.09 -11.15 9.44
N ALA A 463 2.05 -11.45 10.22
CA ALA A 463 0.94 -12.27 9.78
C ALA A 463 -0.37 -11.48 9.78
N GLY A 464 -1.28 -11.90 8.91
CA GLY A 464 -2.64 -11.38 8.80
C GLY A 464 -3.68 -12.44 9.11
N ILE A 465 -4.75 -12.05 9.78
CA ILE A 465 -5.94 -12.88 10.04
C ILE A 465 -7.20 -12.13 9.66
N ALA A 466 -8.18 -12.85 9.12
CA ALA A 466 -9.53 -12.34 8.94
C ALA A 466 -10.47 -12.99 9.94
N MET A 467 -11.33 -12.15 10.48
CA MET A 467 -12.20 -12.45 11.60
C MET A 467 -13.62 -12.05 11.20
N GLY A 468 -14.59 -12.80 11.70
CA GLY A 468 -16.00 -12.51 11.49
C GLY A 468 -16.74 -12.44 12.81
N LEU A 469 -17.97 -11.92 12.73
CA LEU A 469 -18.90 -11.94 13.84
C LEU A 469 -20.31 -12.20 13.32
N VAL A 470 -21.01 -13.08 14.03
CA VAL A 470 -22.45 -13.32 13.86
C VAL A 470 -23.13 -12.90 15.16
N LYS A 471 -24.18 -12.11 15.07
CA LYS A 471 -24.98 -11.59 16.19
C LYS A 471 -26.46 -11.82 15.95
N GLU A 472 -27.16 -12.31 16.96
CA GLU A 472 -28.61 -12.52 16.93
C GLU A 472 -29.20 -12.12 18.29
N GLY A 473 -29.96 -11.03 18.33
CA GLY A 473 -30.36 -10.42 19.61
C GLY A 473 -29.14 -10.00 20.42
N ASP A 474 -29.01 -10.49 21.65
CA ASP A 474 -27.86 -10.24 22.54
C ASP A 474 -26.73 -11.28 22.39
N ASP A 475 -27.00 -12.41 21.74
CA ASP A 475 -26.04 -13.48 21.53
C ASP A 475 -25.11 -13.16 20.35
N PHE A 476 -23.82 -13.48 20.49
CA PHE A 476 -22.85 -13.30 19.42
C PHE A 476 -21.74 -14.35 19.46
N VAL A 477 -21.16 -14.62 18.29
CA VAL A 477 -20.01 -15.50 18.11
C VAL A 477 -18.97 -14.81 17.24
N VAL A 478 -17.73 -14.77 17.73
CA VAL A 478 -16.56 -14.31 16.98
C VAL A 478 -15.91 -15.51 16.29
N LEU A 479 -15.67 -15.40 14.99
CA LEU A 479 -15.08 -16.43 14.15
C LEU A 479 -13.66 -16.07 13.75
N SER A 480 -12.71 -16.97 14.01
CA SER A 480 -11.33 -16.91 13.53
C SER A 480 -11.22 -17.48 12.12
N ASP A 481 -10.44 -16.83 11.28
CA ASP A 481 -10.10 -17.30 9.93
C ASP A 481 -11.35 -17.64 9.10
N ILE A 482 -12.16 -16.61 8.83
CA ILE A 482 -13.43 -16.76 8.13
C ILE A 482 -13.28 -17.27 6.69
N LEU A 483 -14.29 -18.04 6.29
CA LEU A 483 -14.52 -18.48 4.92
C LEU A 483 -15.24 -17.39 4.10
N GLY A 484 -15.30 -17.59 2.78
CA GLY A 484 -16.07 -16.68 1.91
C GLY A 484 -17.55 -16.61 2.29
N ASP A 485 -18.15 -17.77 2.59
CA ASP A 485 -19.54 -17.87 3.02
C ASP A 485 -19.78 -17.14 4.35
N GLU A 486 -18.85 -17.26 5.31
CA GLU A 486 -18.98 -16.64 6.63
C GLU A 486 -18.81 -15.11 6.61
N ASP A 487 -18.01 -14.58 5.67
CA ASP A 487 -17.95 -13.14 5.39
C ASP A 487 -19.30 -12.66 4.83
N HIS A 488 -19.79 -13.34 3.79
CA HIS A 488 -21.02 -12.96 3.10
C HIS A 488 -22.25 -12.99 4.01
N LEU A 489 -22.32 -13.98 4.90
CA LEU A 489 -23.46 -14.21 5.81
C LEU A 489 -23.30 -13.56 7.20
N GLY A 490 -22.09 -13.13 7.55
CA GLY A 490 -21.74 -12.49 8.82
C GLY A 490 -22.12 -11.01 8.91
N ASP A 491 -22.12 -10.48 10.14
CA ASP A 491 -22.52 -9.10 10.44
C ASP A 491 -21.37 -8.11 10.51
N MET A 492 -20.17 -8.63 10.76
CA MET A 492 -18.93 -7.86 10.72
C MET A 492 -17.83 -8.74 10.20
N ASP A 493 -17.01 -8.17 9.33
CA ASP A 493 -15.79 -8.76 8.84
C ASP A 493 -14.63 -7.78 9.08
N PHE A 494 -13.62 -8.25 9.81
CA PHE A 494 -12.44 -7.44 10.06
C PHE A 494 -11.14 -8.21 9.86
N LYS A 495 -10.10 -7.47 9.53
CA LYS A 495 -8.80 -7.98 9.14
C LYS A 495 -7.77 -7.31 10.04
N VAL A 496 -6.92 -8.13 10.65
CA VAL A 496 -5.86 -7.68 11.54
C VAL A 496 -4.54 -8.21 11.02
N ALA A 497 -3.61 -7.31 10.73
CA ALA A 497 -2.23 -7.64 10.41
C ALA A 497 -1.31 -7.10 11.50
N GLY A 498 -0.22 -7.81 11.76
CA GLY A 498 0.72 -7.39 12.80
C GLY A 498 1.81 -8.41 13.08
N THR A 499 2.70 -7.99 13.96
CA THR A 499 3.79 -8.80 14.51
C THR A 499 3.34 -9.51 15.80
N ASN A 500 4.29 -10.16 16.47
CA ASN A 500 4.08 -10.70 17.81
C ASN A 500 3.86 -9.61 18.88
N THR A 501 4.32 -8.38 18.63
CA THR A 501 4.31 -7.29 19.60
C THR A 501 3.17 -6.30 19.40
N GLY A 502 2.58 -6.23 18.21
CA GLY A 502 1.48 -5.30 17.95
C GLY A 502 0.87 -5.44 16.55
N ILE A 503 -0.10 -4.58 16.28
CA ILE A 503 -0.84 -4.44 15.03
C ILE A 503 -0.11 -3.45 14.12
N THR A 504 -0.03 -3.80 12.85
CA THR A 504 0.49 -2.94 11.79
C THR A 504 -0.59 -2.42 10.85
N ALA A 505 -1.71 -3.15 10.73
CA ALA A 505 -2.90 -2.66 10.04
C ALA A 505 -4.18 -3.29 10.61
N LEU A 506 -5.24 -2.49 10.68
CA LEU A 506 -6.58 -2.93 11.05
C LEU A 506 -7.59 -2.40 10.02
N GLN A 507 -8.41 -3.29 9.46
CA GLN A 507 -9.52 -2.93 8.60
C GLN A 507 -10.78 -3.58 9.14
N MET A 508 -11.84 -2.81 9.38
CA MET A 508 -13.12 -3.32 9.87
C MET A 508 -14.25 -2.84 8.95
N ASP A 509 -15.16 -3.75 8.61
CA ASP A 509 -16.41 -3.49 7.92
C ASP A 509 -17.55 -4.05 8.78
N ILE A 510 -18.46 -3.17 9.20
CA ILE A 510 -19.58 -3.53 10.07
C ILE A 510 -20.87 -3.29 9.27
N LYS A 511 -21.69 -4.35 9.15
CA LYS A 511 -22.91 -4.37 8.35
C LYS A 511 -24.18 -4.15 9.19
N ILE A 512 -24.06 -4.18 10.52
CA ILE A 512 -25.18 -4.02 11.46
C ILE A 512 -24.89 -2.92 12.50
N GLU A 513 -25.95 -2.39 13.10
CA GLU A 513 -25.80 -1.54 14.29
C GLU A 513 -25.55 -2.38 15.56
N GLY A 514 -24.93 -1.77 16.57
CA GLY A 514 -24.86 -2.36 17.92
C GLY A 514 -23.65 -3.25 18.22
N ILE A 515 -22.53 -3.07 17.52
CA ILE A 515 -21.25 -3.66 17.94
C ILE A 515 -20.62 -2.78 19.01
N THR A 516 -20.58 -3.28 20.25
CA THR A 516 -20.06 -2.53 21.40
C THR A 516 -18.53 -2.62 21.49
N LYS A 517 -17.93 -1.74 22.29
CA LYS A 517 -16.50 -1.77 22.60
C LYS A 517 -16.05 -3.13 23.14
N GLU A 518 -16.87 -3.74 24.00
CA GLU A 518 -16.59 -5.03 24.63
C GLU A 518 -16.51 -6.15 23.59
N ILE A 519 -17.44 -6.15 22.63
CA ILE A 519 -17.44 -7.10 21.51
C ILE A 519 -16.17 -6.93 20.67
N MET A 520 -15.79 -5.69 20.33
CA MET A 520 -14.56 -5.42 19.59
C MET A 520 -13.31 -5.89 20.35
N GLN A 521 -13.26 -5.69 21.67
CA GLN A 521 -12.14 -6.13 22.50
C GLN A 521 -11.98 -7.66 22.49
N ILE A 522 -13.09 -8.40 22.63
CA ILE A 522 -13.09 -9.86 22.55
C ILE A 522 -12.58 -10.29 21.18
N ALA A 523 -13.08 -9.64 20.12
CA ALA A 523 -12.73 -9.98 18.76
C ALA A 523 -11.23 -9.74 18.45
N LEU A 524 -10.68 -8.61 18.89
CA LEU A 524 -9.25 -8.29 18.73
C LEU A 524 -8.35 -9.24 19.52
N ASN A 525 -8.75 -9.65 20.74
CA ASN A 525 -7.99 -10.61 21.53
C ASN A 525 -7.96 -12.00 20.87
N GLN A 526 -9.09 -12.46 20.34
CA GLN A 526 -9.14 -13.71 19.58
C GLN A 526 -8.29 -13.62 18.30
N ALA A 527 -8.32 -12.47 17.61
CA ALA A 527 -7.47 -12.20 16.45
C ALA A 527 -5.98 -12.22 16.79
N GLN A 528 -5.58 -11.69 17.94
CA GLN A 528 -4.19 -11.72 18.42
C GLN A 528 -3.71 -13.18 18.60
N GLY A 529 -4.54 -14.04 19.21
CA GLY A 529 -4.22 -15.46 19.37
C GLY A 529 -4.01 -16.17 18.02
N ALA A 530 -4.94 -15.97 17.08
CA ALA A 530 -4.84 -16.53 15.74
C ALA A 530 -3.62 -16.00 14.95
N ARG A 531 -3.33 -14.70 15.05
CA ARG A 531 -2.17 -14.07 14.41
C ARG A 531 -0.86 -14.67 14.92
N LYS A 532 -0.70 -14.83 16.24
CA LYS A 532 0.48 -15.44 16.85
C LYS A 532 0.64 -16.91 16.45
N HIS A 533 -0.46 -17.65 16.33
CA HIS A 533 -0.42 -19.02 15.83
C HIS A 533 0.10 -19.08 14.38
N ILE A 534 -0.40 -18.22 13.48
CA ILE A 534 0.07 -18.16 12.09
C ILE A 534 1.56 -17.77 12.02
N LEU A 535 1.98 -16.77 12.82
CA LEU A 535 3.39 -16.36 12.91
C LEU A 535 4.30 -17.54 13.30
N SER A 536 3.90 -18.33 14.31
CA SER A 536 4.66 -19.51 14.72
C SER A 536 4.91 -20.49 13.58
N VAL A 537 3.89 -20.77 12.75
CA VAL A 537 4.03 -21.68 11.61
C VAL A 537 4.86 -21.06 10.47
N MET A 538 4.76 -19.74 10.27
CA MET A 538 5.60 -19.03 9.31
C MET A 538 7.09 -19.07 9.71
N ASP A 539 7.37 -18.84 10.99
CA ASP A 539 8.74 -18.80 11.53
C ASP A 539 9.41 -20.19 11.51
N GLU A 540 8.62 -21.28 11.51
CA GLU A 540 9.12 -22.65 11.25
C GLU A 540 9.65 -22.83 9.82
N ALA A 541 9.07 -22.13 8.83
CA ALA A 541 9.52 -22.20 7.44
C ALA A 541 10.71 -21.29 7.16
N ILE A 542 10.74 -20.10 7.76
CA ILE A 542 11.86 -19.15 7.69
C ILE A 542 11.83 -18.24 8.93
N SER A 543 12.85 -18.35 9.77
CA SER A 543 12.90 -17.63 11.06
C SER A 543 13.37 -16.18 10.97
N GLY A 544 13.84 -15.75 9.79
CA GLY A 544 14.35 -14.42 9.54
C GLY A 544 14.83 -14.24 8.10
N ALA A 545 15.22 -13.03 7.74
CA ALA A 545 15.76 -12.75 6.41
C ALA A 545 16.99 -13.63 6.11
N ARG A 546 17.12 -14.09 4.85
CA ARG A 546 18.35 -14.74 4.39
C ARG A 546 19.53 -13.79 4.55
N GLU A 547 20.70 -14.34 4.88
CA GLU A 547 21.92 -13.56 5.12
C GLU A 547 22.42 -12.80 3.89
N ASP A 548 22.14 -13.32 2.69
CA ASP A 548 22.51 -12.72 1.42
C ASP A 548 21.31 -12.64 0.48
N ILE A 549 21.33 -11.65 -0.40
CA ILE A 549 20.31 -11.49 -1.44
C ILE A 549 20.56 -12.49 -2.59
N SER A 550 19.51 -12.75 -3.37
CA SER A 550 19.59 -13.64 -4.55
C SER A 550 20.74 -13.27 -5.49
N GLU A 551 21.38 -14.27 -6.09
CA GLU A 551 22.41 -14.06 -7.13
C GLU A 551 21.88 -13.33 -8.38
N PHE A 552 20.56 -13.39 -8.60
CA PHE A 552 19.89 -12.68 -9.70
C PHE A 552 19.53 -11.24 -9.35
N ALA A 553 19.59 -10.87 -8.07
CA ALA A 553 19.34 -9.51 -7.64
C ALA A 553 20.54 -8.61 -7.99
N PRO A 554 20.29 -7.34 -8.35
CA PRO A 554 21.37 -6.38 -8.49
C PRO A 554 22.07 -6.24 -7.13
N ARG A 555 23.39 -6.35 -7.10
CA ARG A 555 24.20 -6.04 -5.91
C ARG A 555 24.62 -4.58 -5.97
N ILE A 556 24.34 -3.85 -4.91
CA ILE A 556 24.76 -2.45 -4.74
C ILE A 556 26.09 -2.41 -3.99
N HIS A 557 27.12 -1.93 -4.66
CA HIS A 557 28.42 -1.63 -4.07
C HIS A 557 28.48 -0.14 -3.74
N MET A 558 28.86 0.19 -2.51
CA MET A 558 29.02 1.57 -2.07
C MET A 558 30.50 1.91 -1.96
N MET A 559 30.87 3.08 -2.48
CA MET A 559 32.19 3.68 -2.25
C MET A 559 32.04 5.17 -1.95
N LYS A 560 32.99 5.73 -1.20
CA LYS A 560 33.00 7.14 -0.84
C LYS A 560 34.15 7.84 -1.55
N ILE A 561 33.87 8.95 -2.20
CA ILE A 561 34.86 9.83 -2.83
C ILE A 561 34.80 11.23 -2.20
N SER A 562 35.85 12.03 -2.43
CA SER A 562 35.82 13.44 -2.05
C SER A 562 34.74 14.19 -2.85
N ALA A 563 33.98 15.08 -2.20
CA ALA A 563 32.92 15.87 -2.84
C ALA A 563 33.45 16.70 -4.02
N GLU A 564 34.71 17.13 -3.97
CA GLU A 564 35.35 17.88 -5.07
C GLU A 564 35.55 17.03 -6.34
N LYS A 565 35.55 15.71 -6.21
CA LYS A 565 35.78 14.71 -7.26
C LYS A 565 34.50 14.23 -7.95
N ILE A 566 33.33 14.57 -7.41
CA ILE A 566 32.04 14.23 -8.03
C ILE A 566 31.99 14.75 -9.48
N LYS A 567 32.48 15.98 -9.71
CA LYS A 567 32.54 16.59 -11.06
C LYS A 567 33.39 15.80 -12.05
N ASP A 568 34.45 15.15 -11.57
CA ASP A 568 35.40 14.40 -12.41
C ASP A 568 34.75 13.07 -12.84
N VAL A 569 34.02 12.42 -11.95
CA VAL A 569 33.29 11.16 -12.23
C VAL A 569 32.06 11.38 -13.12
N ILE A 570 31.29 12.46 -12.89
CA ILE A 570 30.16 12.82 -13.76
C ILE A 570 30.67 13.24 -15.14
N GLY A 571 31.75 14.03 -15.18
CA GLY A 571 32.30 14.63 -16.39
C GLY A 571 31.41 15.73 -16.97
N LYS A 572 31.90 16.42 -18.00
CA LYS A 572 31.17 17.53 -18.63
C LYS A 572 29.83 17.05 -19.21
N GLY A 573 28.72 17.52 -18.64
CA GLY A 573 27.37 17.15 -19.09
C GLY A 573 26.98 15.69 -18.82
N GLY A 574 27.66 15.00 -17.90
CA GLY A 574 27.39 13.59 -17.59
C GLY A 574 28.02 12.59 -18.58
N ALA A 575 28.93 13.02 -19.45
CA ALA A 575 29.50 12.16 -20.49
C ALA A 575 30.29 10.97 -19.93
N VAL A 576 31.07 11.18 -18.85
CA VAL A 576 31.94 10.14 -18.26
C VAL A 576 31.09 9.09 -17.56
N ILE A 577 30.17 9.50 -16.68
CA ILE A 577 29.28 8.56 -15.99
C ILE A 577 28.39 7.77 -16.95
N ARG A 578 27.89 8.39 -18.03
CA ARG A 578 27.12 7.68 -19.07
C ARG A 578 27.96 6.63 -19.79
N ALA A 579 29.18 6.98 -20.19
CA ALA A 579 30.10 6.02 -20.82
C ALA A 579 30.45 4.86 -19.87
N LEU A 580 30.73 5.13 -18.58
CA LEU A 580 30.95 4.07 -17.60
C LEU A 580 29.72 3.16 -17.46
N THR A 581 28.53 3.74 -17.30
CA THR A 581 27.26 3.01 -17.16
C THR A 581 27.01 2.12 -18.39
N GLU A 582 27.20 2.65 -19.60
CA GLU A 582 26.97 1.96 -20.87
C GLU A 582 28.00 0.85 -21.13
N GLU A 583 29.28 1.11 -20.90
CA GLU A 583 30.36 0.15 -21.15
C GLU A 583 30.41 -0.99 -20.13
N THR A 584 30.07 -0.71 -18.87
CA THR A 584 30.07 -1.73 -17.80
C THR A 584 28.71 -2.39 -17.61
N GLY A 585 27.62 -1.82 -18.17
CA GLY A 585 26.26 -2.28 -17.92
C GLY A 585 25.79 -2.07 -16.48
N THR A 586 26.49 -1.27 -15.68
CA THR A 586 26.15 -0.99 -14.27
C THR A 586 25.28 0.25 -14.17
N THR A 587 24.47 0.35 -13.10
CA THR A 587 23.77 1.59 -12.76
C THR A 587 24.56 2.31 -11.69
N ILE A 588 25.06 3.51 -12.01
CA ILE A 588 25.86 4.33 -11.10
C ILE A 588 25.03 5.54 -10.67
N GLU A 589 24.89 5.70 -9.36
CA GLU A 589 24.24 6.83 -8.69
C GLU A 589 25.27 7.53 -7.79
N ILE A 590 25.29 8.86 -7.83
CA ILE A 590 26.24 9.68 -7.07
C ILE A 590 25.42 10.67 -6.26
N GLU A 591 25.62 10.64 -4.94
CA GLU A 591 25.02 11.57 -3.99
C GLU A 591 25.91 12.82 -3.85
N ASP A 592 25.31 13.94 -3.46
CA ASP A 592 25.98 15.24 -3.30
C ASP A 592 27.08 15.22 -2.21
N ASP A 593 27.00 14.25 -1.29
CA ASP A 593 27.98 14.06 -0.23
C ASP A 593 29.22 13.26 -0.68
N GLY A 594 29.27 12.80 -1.93
CA GLY A 594 30.35 11.98 -2.50
C GLY A 594 30.17 10.48 -2.34
N THR A 595 29.01 10.00 -1.89
CA THR A 595 28.68 8.57 -1.88
C THR A 595 28.32 8.12 -3.30
N ILE A 596 28.97 7.06 -3.78
CA ILE A 596 28.67 6.43 -5.07
C ILE A 596 28.08 5.05 -4.82
N LYS A 597 26.90 4.79 -5.38
CA LYS A 597 26.21 3.50 -5.38
C LYS A 597 26.31 2.90 -6.78
N ILE A 598 26.90 1.71 -6.88
CA ILE A 598 27.13 1.00 -8.15
C ILE A 598 26.33 -0.30 -8.09
N ALA A 599 25.23 -0.36 -8.83
CA ALA A 599 24.39 -1.55 -8.92
C ALA A 599 24.76 -2.38 -10.15
N ALA A 600 25.02 -3.67 -9.94
CA ALA A 600 25.26 -4.64 -11.02
C ALA A 600 24.71 -6.02 -10.66
N THR A 601 24.18 -6.75 -11.64
CA THR A 601 23.81 -8.17 -11.46
C THR A 601 25.03 -9.08 -11.50
N GLU A 602 26.07 -8.71 -12.25
CA GLU A 602 27.33 -9.45 -12.32
C GLU A 602 28.43 -8.77 -11.52
N GLY A 603 29.05 -9.50 -10.58
CA GLY A 603 30.12 -8.96 -9.74
C GLY A 603 31.36 -8.50 -10.51
N ALA A 604 31.62 -9.04 -11.70
CA ALA A 604 32.72 -8.60 -12.56
C ALA A 604 32.49 -7.19 -13.13
N ALA A 605 31.25 -6.89 -13.54
CA ALA A 605 30.86 -5.59 -14.04
C ALA A 605 30.99 -4.50 -12.96
N ALA A 606 30.53 -4.79 -11.73
CA ALA A 606 30.70 -3.88 -10.60
C ALA A 606 32.17 -3.59 -10.29
N LYS A 607 33.03 -4.62 -10.26
CA LYS A 607 34.46 -4.46 -9.99
C LYS A 607 35.15 -3.58 -11.04
N GLU A 608 34.79 -3.73 -12.32
CA GLU A 608 35.35 -2.89 -13.37
C GLU A 608 34.88 -1.44 -13.26
N ALA A 609 33.61 -1.21 -12.91
CA ALA A 609 33.10 0.14 -12.66
C ALA A 609 33.81 0.79 -11.46
N ILE A 610 33.96 0.08 -10.33
CA ILE A 610 34.71 0.54 -9.16
C ILE A 610 36.14 0.90 -9.54
N ARG A 611 36.87 -0.01 -10.22
CA ARG A 611 38.25 0.20 -10.64
C ARG A 611 38.42 1.49 -11.45
N ARG A 612 37.52 1.75 -12.41
CA ARG A 612 37.57 2.98 -13.23
C ARG A 612 37.25 4.23 -12.43
N ILE A 613 36.30 4.17 -11.50
CA ILE A 613 35.99 5.30 -10.61
C ILE A 613 37.18 5.59 -9.69
N GLU A 614 37.83 4.55 -9.16
CA GLU A 614 39.06 4.69 -8.39
C GLU A 614 40.18 5.33 -9.23
N GLU A 615 40.34 4.96 -10.50
CA GLU A 615 41.32 5.58 -11.40
C GLU A 615 41.04 7.07 -11.65
N ILE A 616 39.76 7.44 -11.82
CA ILE A 616 39.34 8.84 -12.00
C ILE A 616 39.56 9.65 -10.70
N THR A 617 39.26 9.04 -9.56
CA THR A 617 39.33 9.71 -8.25
C THR A 617 40.68 9.58 -7.56
N ALA A 618 41.59 8.78 -8.10
CA ALA A 618 42.93 8.58 -7.57
C ALA A 618 43.65 9.92 -7.35
N GLU A 619 44.11 10.12 -6.12
CA GLU A 619 44.92 11.26 -5.75
C GLU A 619 46.41 10.95 -5.87
N VAL A 620 47.17 11.99 -6.18
CA VAL A 620 48.62 11.88 -6.29
C VAL A 620 49.18 12.06 -4.89
N GLU A 621 49.61 10.97 -4.26
CA GLU A 621 50.22 11.00 -2.93
C GLU A 621 51.68 11.46 -3.00
N VAL A 622 52.05 12.44 -2.16
CA VAL A 622 53.44 12.88 -1.99
C VAL A 622 54.26 11.74 -1.38
N GLY A 623 55.40 11.42 -1.99
CA GLY A 623 56.32 10.37 -1.56
C GLY A 623 56.11 9.01 -2.24
N ARG A 624 54.98 8.80 -2.93
CA ARG A 624 54.69 7.54 -3.64
C ARG A 624 55.37 7.50 -5.01
N ILE A 625 55.82 6.32 -5.42
CA ILE A 625 56.41 6.04 -6.73
C ILE A 625 55.29 5.60 -7.68
N TYR A 626 55.21 6.25 -8.84
CA TYR A 626 54.28 5.94 -9.93
C TYR A 626 55.08 5.51 -11.16
N THR A 627 54.51 4.58 -11.94
CA THR A 627 55.01 4.30 -13.29
C THR A 627 54.19 5.16 -14.25
N GLY A 628 54.85 6.12 -14.90
CA GLY A 628 54.19 7.10 -15.76
C GLY A 628 54.82 7.16 -17.15
N LYS A 629 54.04 7.62 -18.13
CA LYS A 629 54.47 7.75 -19.51
C LYS A 629 54.88 9.19 -19.82
N VAL A 630 56.02 9.39 -20.47
CA VAL A 630 56.47 10.73 -20.89
C VAL A 630 55.50 11.29 -21.93
N ALA A 631 54.73 12.31 -21.56
CA ALA A 631 53.74 12.95 -22.43
C ALA A 631 54.37 13.94 -23.40
N ARG A 632 55.34 14.74 -22.91
CA ARG A 632 56.10 15.69 -23.73
C ARG A 632 57.42 16.05 -23.07
N LEU A 633 58.40 16.39 -23.91
CA LEU A 633 59.71 16.90 -23.46
C LEU A 633 59.75 18.43 -23.54
N ALA A 634 60.46 19.05 -22.61
CA ALA A 634 60.76 20.48 -22.60
C ALA A 634 62.24 20.70 -22.25
N ASP A 635 62.79 21.86 -22.59
CA ASP A 635 64.23 22.15 -22.38
C ASP A 635 64.64 22.06 -20.89
N PHE A 636 63.70 22.28 -19.98
CA PHE A 636 63.92 22.27 -18.53
C PHE A 636 63.42 21.00 -17.81
N GLY A 637 62.86 20.03 -18.53
CA GLY A 637 62.34 18.81 -17.92
C GLY A 637 61.41 17.98 -18.81
N ALA A 638 60.83 16.93 -18.24
CA ALA A 638 59.86 16.07 -18.92
C ALA A 638 58.53 16.10 -18.18
N PHE A 639 57.43 16.21 -18.92
CA PHE A 639 56.09 16.02 -18.38
C PHE A 639 55.74 14.53 -18.46
N VAL A 640 55.46 13.93 -17.31
CA VAL A 640 55.14 12.52 -17.18
C VAL A 640 53.71 12.40 -16.69
N THR A 641 52.86 11.73 -17.46
CA THR A 641 51.50 11.40 -17.05
C THR A 641 51.57 10.23 -16.08
N ILE A 642 51.19 10.48 -14.82
CA ILE A 642 51.27 9.50 -13.71
C ILE A 642 49.90 8.88 -13.39
N LEU A 643 48.82 9.60 -13.67
CA LEU A 643 47.43 9.15 -13.57
C LEU A 643 46.64 9.77 -14.75
N PRO A 644 45.50 9.18 -15.16
CA PRO A 644 44.67 9.75 -16.22
C PRO A 644 44.34 11.23 -15.96
N GLY A 645 44.77 12.12 -16.87
CA GLY A 645 44.54 13.57 -16.75
C GLY A 645 45.43 14.31 -15.74
N LYS A 646 46.40 13.66 -15.09
CA LYS A 646 47.36 14.29 -14.18
C LYS A 646 48.80 14.11 -14.64
N ASP A 647 49.38 15.23 -15.05
CA ASP A 647 50.79 15.32 -15.44
C ASP A 647 51.63 15.90 -14.30
N GLY A 648 52.78 15.29 -14.05
CA GLY A 648 53.81 15.86 -13.19
C GLY A 648 55.06 16.24 -13.99
N LEU A 649 55.80 17.23 -13.49
CA LEU A 649 57.05 17.68 -14.11
C LEU A 649 58.24 17.03 -13.42
N VAL A 650 59.01 16.26 -14.17
CA VAL A 650 60.38 15.86 -13.80
C VAL A 650 61.31 16.97 -14.27
N HIS A 651 61.81 17.79 -13.35
CA HIS A 651 62.80 18.82 -13.71
C HIS A 651 64.12 18.17 -14.16
N ILE A 652 64.87 18.82 -15.05
CA ILE A 652 66.14 18.28 -15.60
C ILE A 652 67.14 17.85 -14.51
N SER A 653 67.13 18.53 -13.37
CA SER A 653 67.98 18.20 -12.21
C SER A 653 67.50 16.97 -11.41
N GLN A 654 66.36 16.38 -11.75
CA GLN A 654 65.71 15.25 -11.07
C GLN A 654 65.62 14.00 -11.96
N ILE A 655 66.28 13.99 -13.13
CA ILE A 655 66.27 12.86 -14.08
C ILE A 655 67.32 11.80 -13.72
N ALA A 656 68.58 12.19 -13.52
CA ALA A 656 69.70 11.26 -13.25
C ALA A 656 70.73 11.87 -12.28
N GLU A 657 71.42 11.06 -11.46
CA GLU A 657 72.40 11.57 -10.47
C GLU A 657 73.54 12.39 -11.10
N THR A 658 73.85 12.14 -12.38
CA THR A 658 74.81 12.89 -13.19
C THR A 658 74.21 14.18 -13.76
N ARG A 659 75.07 15.13 -14.16
CA ARG A 659 74.61 16.38 -14.78
C ARG A 659 74.04 16.09 -16.17
N VAL A 660 72.75 16.32 -16.34
CA VAL A 660 72.04 16.17 -17.62
C VAL A 660 72.08 17.50 -18.37
N GLU A 661 72.67 17.54 -19.57
CA GLU A 661 72.68 18.73 -20.42
C GLU A 661 71.44 18.84 -21.31
N LYS A 662 70.91 17.72 -21.81
CA LYS A 662 69.67 17.66 -22.60
C LYS A 662 68.77 16.54 -22.11
N VAL A 663 67.48 16.87 -21.94
CA VAL A 663 66.45 15.91 -21.50
C VAL A 663 66.27 14.78 -22.52
N SER A 664 66.39 15.10 -23.82
CA SER A 664 66.28 14.15 -24.94
C SER A 664 67.30 13.02 -24.92
N ASP A 665 68.41 13.18 -24.18
CA ASP A 665 69.46 12.16 -24.11
C ASP A 665 69.09 11.02 -23.16
N TYR A 666 68.11 11.25 -22.27
CA TYR A 666 67.68 10.31 -21.23
C TYR A 666 66.23 9.86 -21.39
N LEU A 667 65.39 10.68 -22.01
CA LEU A 667 63.96 10.46 -22.12
C LEU A 667 63.49 10.66 -23.55
N THR A 668 62.59 9.78 -23.98
CA THR A 668 61.86 9.89 -25.26
C THR A 668 60.36 10.03 -25.00
N GLU A 669 59.67 10.76 -25.86
CA GLU A 669 58.21 10.87 -25.78
C GLU A 669 57.58 9.48 -25.92
N GLY A 670 56.67 9.15 -25.01
CA GLY A 670 56.04 7.84 -24.91
C GLY A 670 56.82 6.79 -24.12
N GLN A 671 58.00 7.10 -23.58
CA GLN A 671 58.75 6.19 -22.71
C GLN A 671 58.06 6.03 -21.34
N GLU A 672 58.00 4.81 -20.82
CA GLU A 672 57.57 4.54 -19.43
C GLU A 672 58.74 4.69 -18.46
N VAL A 673 58.51 5.44 -17.38
CA VAL A 673 59.51 5.74 -16.35
C VAL A 673 58.91 5.68 -14.96
N GLN A 674 59.70 5.24 -13.98
CA GLN A 674 59.33 5.31 -12.57
C GLN A 674 59.70 6.67 -11.98
N VAL A 675 58.74 7.30 -11.32
CA VAL A 675 58.85 8.67 -10.80
C VAL A 675 58.22 8.77 -9.42
N LYS A 676 58.95 9.35 -8.46
CA LYS A 676 58.45 9.63 -7.11
C LYS A 676 57.90 11.05 -7.04
N VAL A 677 56.75 11.23 -6.41
CA VAL A 677 56.19 12.56 -6.14
C VAL A 677 56.95 13.23 -5.00
N LEU A 678 57.58 14.36 -5.27
CA LEU A 678 58.32 15.11 -4.25
C LEU A 678 57.44 16.09 -3.49
N GLU A 679 56.65 16.87 -4.21
CA GLU A 679 55.74 17.86 -3.64
C GLU A 679 54.63 18.20 -4.63
N ILE A 680 53.51 18.69 -4.10
CA ILE A 680 52.44 19.30 -4.86
C ILE A 680 52.39 20.77 -4.46
N ASP A 681 52.59 21.66 -5.42
CA ASP A 681 52.62 23.10 -5.13
C ASP A 681 51.21 23.66 -4.85
N ARG A 682 51.14 24.90 -4.36
CA ARG A 682 49.87 25.59 -4.06
C ARG A 682 48.95 25.81 -5.28
N GLN A 683 49.46 25.60 -6.50
CA GLN A 683 48.70 25.68 -7.75
C GLN A 683 48.33 24.29 -8.28
N GLY A 684 48.56 23.22 -7.51
CA GLY A 684 48.25 21.84 -7.87
C GLY A 684 49.25 21.18 -8.83
N ARG A 685 50.42 21.80 -9.08
CA ARG A 685 51.44 21.22 -9.96
C ARG A 685 52.26 20.19 -9.21
N VAL A 686 52.34 18.99 -9.78
CA VAL A 686 53.06 17.85 -9.20
C VAL A 686 54.52 17.90 -9.63
N ARG A 687 55.45 17.92 -8.67
CA ARG A 687 56.88 17.77 -8.93
C ARG A 687 57.30 16.31 -8.76
N LEU A 688 57.99 15.79 -9.76
CA LEU A 688 58.40 14.40 -9.84
C LEU A 688 59.93 14.26 -9.85
N SER A 689 60.43 13.14 -9.32
CA SER A 689 61.84 12.77 -9.39
C SER A 689 62.03 11.33 -9.82
N MET A 690 62.88 11.12 -10.81
CA MET A 690 63.33 9.78 -11.21
C MET A 690 64.49 9.30 -10.33
N LYS A 691 65.29 10.22 -9.78
CA LYS A 691 66.42 9.87 -8.88
C LYS A 691 65.94 9.19 -7.61
N GLU A 692 64.90 9.74 -6.99
CA GLU A 692 64.38 9.21 -5.75
C GLU A 692 63.46 8.00 -5.94
N ALA A 693 63.15 7.62 -7.18
CA ALA A 693 62.38 6.43 -7.50
C ALA A 693 63.25 5.15 -7.56
N VAL A 694 64.58 5.29 -7.65
CA VAL A 694 65.51 4.15 -7.67
C VAL A 694 65.87 3.78 -6.24
N GLU A 695 65.49 2.59 -5.77
CA GLU A 695 65.91 2.07 -4.46
C GLU A 695 67.45 2.04 -4.38
N LYS A 696 67.99 2.74 -3.36
CA LYS A 696 69.41 2.63 -3.03
C LYS A 696 69.66 1.27 -2.37
N PRO A 697 70.71 0.52 -2.74
CA PRO A 697 71.10 -0.67 -2.00
C PRO A 697 71.38 -0.28 -0.54
N GLU A 698 70.78 -1.00 0.42
CA GLU A 698 71.06 -0.82 1.85
C GLU A 698 72.57 -0.94 2.11
N ALA A 699 73.16 0.13 2.64
CA ALA A 699 74.51 0.08 3.17
C ALA A 699 74.48 -0.75 4.46
N ALA A 700 75.19 -1.88 4.46
CA ALA A 700 75.44 -2.69 5.63
C ALA A 700 76.02 -1.82 6.76
N SER A 701 75.33 -1.79 7.89
CA SER A 701 75.76 -1.15 9.13
C SER A 701 76.81 -2.01 9.83
N GLU A 702 78.01 -1.46 10.03
CA GLU A 702 78.88 -1.80 11.17
C GLU A 702 78.73 -0.73 12.26
#